data_AF-A0A4S8R103-F1
#
_entry.id   AF-A0A4S8R103-F1
#
_cell.length_a   1.000
_cell.length_b   1.000
_cell.length_c   1.000
_cell.angle_alpha   90.00
_cell.angle_beta   90.00
_cell.angle_gamma   90.00
#
_symmetry.space_group_name_H-M   'P 1'
#
loop_
_entity.id
_entity.type
_entity.pdbx_description
1 polymer ?
#
loop_
_entity_poly.entity_id
_entity_poly.type
_entity_poly.pdbx_seq_one_letter_code
_entity_poly.pdbx_strand_id
1 'polypeptide(L)'
;MAATIPLSTTTCLTSSEAFKYPLPQIRQFHRDLTTELDEKNARLRTLVGGSYRQLLGTAEQILQMRQDISGVEEKLGKVGEGCGRNVLVGMVGGLGKLQGETKNGKKGEEMRVVAKMKVLEMCGIVVGKLLRRQGRIDGDRGRGKGLVVAAKVLVLSRLLAKSLENTGDKQFVEEAKKKRSVLTKRLLRAVERTLVSIKDAEDRDDLVQALCAYSLATSSGAKDVLRHFLNVRGEAMALAFDDEEGSNKQSPGVLRALETYTRTLLDVQALVPRRLSEALAALKTKPLLKDDSIRELEGLRLDVCERWFGDEILYFTPYVRHDDLEGSSAVETLKGWAKKASEVLLEGFSKTLQGGLDFKVVVELRTKILEVWIRDGGKAKGFDPSILLDGLRDVINKRLVELLETRVNKLHLVGTEIESTLATWQEGITDLHPSLWDEDMMATELSNGGNIFKQDILARTFGRNDAVSRVVSSFHTWRHLIEEIGTYIDQLTKQRWDDDLEDMEDDESLESRQNLLSKEDPQMLQDHLNSSLEKSFQELHTKITSLVDQHKDNKSIGKISVYILRILRDIRAELPSIPALQKFGISLVSSLHENLAGMVSEEPVLNFAKSLKKKKVAGRALWEGTPELPVQPSPATFKFLRGLSTAMADAGADLWSPVAVKVLKAYLDSQVGDQWSTALKEREEAAAGNGTTHSPTEAPETDAEEKEGDAPAPTPAPVVEVDEEKQKDLLKQSLFDIFVLQQALASQSDDKENKLKNLADEVEAKLDLEGREKKRVVNGAAEYWKRCSLLYGLLA
;
A
#
# COMPACT_ATOMS: atom_id res chain seq x y z
N MET A 1 78.60 41.90 -27.45
CA MET A 1 77.13 42.03 -27.49
C MET A 1 76.76 42.76 -28.76
N ALA A 2 75.86 42.22 -29.58
CA ALA A 2 75.30 42.92 -30.73
C ALA A 2 73.77 42.75 -30.67
N ALA A 3 73.03 43.86 -30.63
CA ALA A 3 71.59 43.82 -30.49
C ALA A 3 70.95 43.34 -31.81
N THR A 4 70.34 42.16 -31.79
CA THR A 4 69.55 41.65 -32.92
C THR A 4 68.26 42.44 -33.02
N ILE A 5 68.21 43.37 -33.97
CA ILE A 5 67.01 44.15 -34.30
C ILE A 5 65.91 43.18 -34.77
N PRO A 6 64.72 43.15 -34.14
CA PRO A 6 63.62 42.29 -34.60
C PRO A 6 63.02 42.82 -35.92
N LEU A 7 62.57 41.92 -36.81
CA LEU A 7 61.79 42.34 -37.98
C LEU A 7 60.46 42.97 -37.54
N SER A 8 60.03 44.01 -38.25
CA SER A 8 58.73 44.64 -38.07
C SER A 8 57.97 44.70 -39.39
N THR A 9 56.65 44.52 -39.35
CA THR A 9 55.76 44.54 -40.54
C THR A 9 55.76 45.88 -41.28
N THR A 10 56.27 46.95 -40.66
CA THR A 10 56.40 48.30 -41.27
C THR A 10 57.71 48.54 -42.01
N THR A 11 58.75 47.72 -41.81
CA THR A 11 60.10 47.97 -42.37
C THR A 11 60.52 46.98 -43.46
N CYS A 12 59.85 45.83 -43.57
CA CYS A 12 60.17 44.80 -44.56
C CYS A 12 59.08 44.75 -45.64
N LEU A 13 59.33 45.37 -46.80
CA LEU A 13 58.35 45.54 -47.89
C LEU A 13 58.48 44.48 -49.00
N THR A 14 59.57 43.71 -49.02
CA THR A 14 59.78 42.64 -50.01
C THR A 14 60.12 41.31 -49.36
N SER A 15 59.59 40.21 -49.89
CA SER A 15 59.84 38.86 -49.36
C SER A 15 61.33 38.50 -49.33
N SER A 16 62.11 38.98 -50.30
CA SER A 16 63.57 38.84 -50.40
C SER A 16 64.35 39.45 -49.23
N GLU A 17 63.78 40.40 -48.48
CA GLU A 17 64.43 40.99 -47.32
C GLU A 17 64.16 40.19 -46.04
N ALA A 18 62.96 39.62 -45.90
CA ALA A 18 62.61 38.77 -44.76
C ALA A 18 63.51 37.52 -44.67
N PHE A 19 63.84 36.90 -45.81
CA PHE A 19 64.67 35.69 -45.86
C PHE A 19 66.16 35.89 -45.51
N LYS A 20 66.61 37.12 -45.23
CA LYS A 20 67.98 37.41 -44.75
C LYS A 20 68.18 37.14 -43.25
N TYR A 21 67.11 36.87 -42.52
CA TYR A 21 67.09 36.71 -41.06
C TYR A 21 66.91 35.24 -40.63
N PRO A 22 67.22 34.89 -39.37
CA PRO A 22 67.05 33.52 -38.88
C PRO A 22 65.61 33.02 -38.97
N LEU A 23 65.43 31.75 -39.35
CA LEU A 23 64.12 31.11 -39.55
C LEU A 23 63.09 31.32 -38.42
N PRO A 24 63.45 31.35 -37.11
CA PRO A 24 62.51 31.66 -36.04
C PRO A 24 61.89 33.06 -36.15
N GLN A 25 62.69 34.08 -36.51
CA GLN A 25 62.20 35.45 -36.69
C GLN A 25 61.29 35.57 -37.91
N ILE A 26 61.57 34.83 -38.99
CA ILE A 26 60.69 34.77 -40.17
C ILE A 26 59.34 34.12 -39.82
N ARG A 27 59.32 33.05 -39.02
CA ARG A 27 58.08 32.40 -38.56
C ARG A 27 57.25 33.29 -37.64
N GLN A 28 57.90 34.10 -36.80
CA GLN A 28 57.23 35.09 -35.96
C GLN A 28 56.66 36.22 -36.82
N PHE A 29 57.47 36.83 -37.68
CA PHE A 29 57.05 37.85 -38.65
C PHE A 29 55.88 37.38 -39.53
N HIS A 30 55.90 36.14 -40.03
CA HIS A 30 54.78 35.57 -40.79
C HIS A 30 53.50 35.49 -39.94
N ARG A 31 53.60 35.04 -38.67
CA ARG A 31 52.44 34.98 -37.77
C ARG A 31 51.87 36.37 -37.53
N ASP A 32 52.72 37.32 -37.19
CA ASP A 32 52.35 38.72 -36.92
C ASP A 32 51.67 39.35 -38.16
N LEU A 33 52.20 39.10 -39.36
CA LEU A 33 51.63 39.56 -40.63
C LEU A 33 50.30 38.87 -40.95
N THR A 34 50.14 37.58 -40.68
CA THR A 34 48.82 36.91 -40.81
C THR A 34 47.80 37.45 -39.81
N THR A 35 48.17 37.71 -38.55
CA THR A 35 47.24 38.29 -37.58
C THR A 35 46.87 39.73 -37.93
N GLU A 36 47.81 40.53 -38.44
CA GLU A 36 47.51 41.88 -38.90
C GLU A 36 46.59 41.86 -40.15
N LEU A 37 46.82 40.92 -41.09
CA LEU A 37 45.94 40.71 -42.25
C LEU A 37 44.53 40.30 -41.84
N ASP A 38 44.39 39.36 -40.90
CA ASP A 38 43.08 38.91 -40.40
C ASP A 38 42.35 40.00 -39.62
N GLU A 39 43.06 40.81 -38.81
CA GLU A 39 42.48 42.00 -38.19
C GLU A 39 41.98 43.02 -39.23
N LYS A 40 42.78 43.31 -40.28
CA LYS A 40 42.38 44.28 -41.31
C LYS A 40 41.21 43.75 -42.13
N ASN A 41 41.18 42.45 -42.44
CA ASN A 41 40.05 41.79 -43.09
C ASN A 41 38.79 41.79 -42.21
N ALA A 42 38.91 41.55 -40.90
CA ALA A 42 37.79 41.64 -39.96
C ALA A 42 37.26 43.08 -39.88
N ARG A 43 38.14 44.08 -39.76
CA ARG A 43 37.79 45.52 -39.80
C ARG A 43 37.13 45.92 -41.12
N LEU A 44 37.60 45.42 -42.27
CA LEU A 44 36.96 45.68 -43.56
C LEU A 44 35.57 45.03 -43.66
N ARG A 45 35.38 43.80 -43.17
CA ARG A 45 34.05 43.15 -43.14
C ARG A 45 33.07 43.90 -42.24
N THR A 46 33.51 44.40 -41.07
CA THR A 46 32.63 45.18 -40.19
C THR A 46 32.36 46.59 -40.73
N LEU A 47 33.34 47.27 -41.31
CA LEU A 47 33.19 48.64 -41.79
C LEU A 47 32.44 48.70 -43.13
N VAL A 48 32.75 47.81 -44.09
CA VAL A 48 32.02 47.71 -45.37
C VAL A 48 30.64 47.08 -45.15
N GLY A 49 30.55 45.97 -44.38
CA GLY A 49 29.27 45.32 -44.08
C GLY A 49 28.34 46.14 -43.19
N GLY A 50 28.91 46.97 -42.30
CA GLY A 50 28.18 47.97 -41.50
C GLY A 50 27.72 49.14 -42.36
N SER A 51 28.61 49.74 -43.16
CA SER A 51 28.28 50.84 -44.07
C SER A 51 27.20 50.45 -45.10
N TYR A 52 27.30 49.26 -45.70
CA TYR A 52 26.31 48.81 -46.68
C TYR A 52 24.94 48.52 -46.04
N ARG A 53 24.90 47.96 -44.82
CA ARG A 53 23.65 47.84 -44.03
C ARG A 53 23.09 49.20 -43.63
N GLN A 54 23.94 50.15 -43.26
CA GLN A 54 23.51 51.49 -42.88
C GLN A 54 22.93 52.25 -44.08
N LEU A 55 23.54 52.11 -45.27
CA LEU A 55 23.03 52.66 -46.53
C LEU A 55 21.69 52.03 -46.93
N LEU A 56 21.55 50.70 -46.82
CA LEU A 56 20.27 50.01 -47.02
C LEU A 56 19.21 50.50 -46.01
N GLY A 57 19.54 50.57 -44.72
CA GLY A 57 18.65 51.08 -43.68
C GLY A 57 18.22 52.53 -43.91
N THR A 58 19.13 53.41 -44.38
CA THR A 58 18.75 54.78 -44.77
C THR A 58 17.86 54.81 -46.02
N ALA A 59 18.08 53.91 -46.99
CA ALA A 59 17.23 53.82 -48.18
C ALA A 59 15.82 53.31 -47.84
N GLU A 60 15.71 52.30 -47.00
CA GLU A 60 14.43 51.81 -46.44
C GLU A 60 13.73 52.92 -45.63
N GLN A 61 14.47 53.64 -44.78
CA GLN A 61 13.93 54.75 -44.00
C GLN A 61 13.44 55.91 -44.88
N ILE A 62 14.11 56.21 -46.01
CA ILE A 62 13.64 57.20 -46.99
C ILE A 62 12.36 56.72 -47.70
N LEU A 63 12.25 55.43 -48.03
CA LEU A 63 11.01 54.87 -48.62
C LEU A 63 9.85 54.91 -47.61
N GLN A 64 10.10 54.52 -46.36
CA GLN A 64 9.15 54.62 -45.24
C GLN A 64 8.69 56.07 -45.07
N MET A 65 9.62 57.03 -44.96
CA MET A 65 9.33 58.45 -44.86
C MET A 65 8.52 58.98 -46.05
N ARG A 66 8.79 58.52 -47.28
CA ARG A 66 8.02 58.93 -48.45
C ARG A 66 6.58 58.41 -48.40
N GLN A 67 6.38 57.18 -47.92
CA GLN A 67 5.05 56.61 -47.73
C GLN A 67 4.28 57.32 -46.61
N ASP A 68 4.96 57.66 -45.50
CA ASP A 68 4.41 58.46 -44.41
C ASP A 68 4.07 59.89 -44.86
N ILE A 69 4.94 60.54 -45.64
CA ILE A 69 4.67 61.86 -46.24
C ILE A 69 3.45 61.82 -47.14
N SER A 70 3.31 60.81 -48.02
CA SER A 70 2.12 60.68 -48.87
C SER A 70 0.84 60.45 -48.03
N GLY A 71 0.93 59.67 -46.95
CA GLY A 71 -0.18 59.52 -45.99
C GLY A 71 -0.48 60.78 -45.18
N VAL A 72 0.52 61.64 -44.93
CA VAL A 72 0.36 62.96 -44.30
C VAL A 72 -0.23 63.96 -45.29
N GLU A 73 0.18 63.97 -46.54
CA GLU A 73 -0.40 64.79 -47.62
C GLU A 73 -1.87 64.42 -47.86
N GLU A 74 -2.23 63.13 -47.89
CA GLU A 74 -3.63 62.68 -48.00
C GLU A 74 -4.46 63.12 -46.79
N LYS A 75 -3.92 62.99 -45.57
CA LYS A 75 -4.58 63.45 -44.34
C LYS A 75 -4.71 64.98 -44.31
N LEU A 76 -3.68 65.73 -44.71
CA LEU A 76 -3.71 67.19 -44.79
C LEU A 76 -4.65 67.68 -45.91
N GLY A 77 -4.78 66.96 -47.02
CA GLY A 77 -5.78 67.21 -48.05
C GLY A 77 -7.20 67.08 -47.49
N LYS A 78 -7.50 65.96 -46.81
CA LYS A 78 -8.78 65.75 -46.12
C LYS A 78 -9.06 66.78 -45.02
N VAL A 79 -8.03 67.22 -44.29
CA VAL A 79 -8.15 68.30 -43.31
C VAL A 79 -8.41 69.65 -44.01
N GLY A 80 -7.75 69.94 -45.14
CA GLY A 80 -7.98 71.14 -45.93
C GLY A 80 -9.40 71.22 -46.50
N GLU A 81 -9.92 70.09 -47.01
CA GLU A 81 -11.31 69.96 -47.46
C GLU A 81 -12.30 70.13 -46.29
N GLY A 82 -12.05 69.48 -45.14
CA GLY A 82 -12.89 69.57 -43.95
C GLY A 82 -12.86 70.92 -43.24
N CYS A 83 -11.74 71.65 -43.30
CA CYS A 83 -11.56 72.97 -42.68
C CYS A 83 -11.87 74.14 -43.63
N GLY A 84 -12.41 73.88 -44.83
CA GLY A 84 -12.88 74.93 -45.73
C GLY A 84 -13.90 75.84 -45.03
N ARG A 85 -13.72 77.17 -45.14
CA ARG A 85 -14.56 78.18 -44.43
C ARG A 85 -16.07 77.93 -44.60
N ASN A 86 -16.52 77.50 -45.76
CA ASN A 86 -17.93 77.23 -46.04
C ASN A 86 -18.43 75.96 -45.33
N VAL A 87 -17.58 74.93 -45.19
CA VAL A 87 -17.89 73.71 -44.43
C VAL A 87 -17.93 74.04 -42.94
N LEU A 88 -16.93 74.76 -42.40
CA LEU A 88 -16.92 75.18 -41.00
C LEU A 88 -18.09 76.11 -40.65
N VAL A 89 -18.42 77.09 -41.49
CA VAL A 89 -19.59 77.97 -41.27
C VAL A 89 -20.90 77.19 -41.37
N GLY A 90 -21.01 76.23 -42.31
CA GLY A 90 -22.15 75.33 -42.39
C GLY A 90 -22.30 74.42 -41.17
N MET A 91 -21.18 73.89 -40.66
CA MET A 91 -21.15 72.99 -39.51
C MET A 91 -21.41 73.73 -38.19
N VAL A 92 -20.84 74.92 -38.00
CA VAL A 92 -21.10 75.81 -36.85
C VAL A 92 -22.53 76.37 -36.90
N GLY A 93 -23.04 76.76 -38.08
CA GLY A 93 -24.42 77.18 -38.26
C GLY A 93 -25.42 76.05 -38.03
N GLY A 94 -25.09 74.83 -38.46
CA GLY A 94 -25.85 73.60 -38.17
C GLY A 94 -25.86 73.28 -36.68
N LEU A 95 -24.68 73.25 -36.04
CA LEU A 95 -24.52 73.05 -34.59
C LEU A 95 -25.26 74.11 -33.77
N GLY A 96 -25.24 75.38 -34.17
CA GLY A 96 -25.97 76.46 -33.50
C GLY A 96 -27.49 76.26 -33.54
N LYS A 97 -28.03 75.88 -34.71
CA LYS A 97 -29.47 75.54 -34.85
C LYS A 97 -29.84 74.31 -34.03
N LEU A 98 -29.01 73.27 -34.05
CA LEU A 98 -29.20 72.04 -33.28
C LEU A 98 -29.15 72.34 -31.76
N GLN A 99 -28.14 73.08 -31.29
CA GLN A 99 -27.98 73.44 -29.88
C GLN A 99 -29.11 74.34 -29.34
N GLY A 100 -29.74 75.14 -30.22
CA GLY A 100 -30.96 75.90 -29.93
C GLY A 100 -32.21 75.01 -29.78
N GLU A 101 -32.50 74.15 -30.76
CA GLU A 101 -33.67 73.26 -30.72
C GLU A 101 -33.58 72.19 -29.60
N THR A 102 -32.37 71.75 -29.26
CA THR A 102 -32.18 70.54 -28.44
C THR A 102 -32.06 70.81 -26.94
N LYS A 103 -32.07 72.08 -26.49
CA LYS A 103 -32.09 72.41 -25.05
C LYS A 103 -33.47 72.23 -24.40
N ASN A 104 -34.55 72.63 -25.06
CA ASN A 104 -35.91 72.68 -24.48
C ASN A 104 -37.05 72.18 -25.43
N GLY A 105 -36.75 71.59 -26.59
CA GLY A 105 -37.76 71.12 -27.56
C GLY A 105 -37.98 69.59 -27.57
N LYS A 106 -39.09 69.13 -28.17
CA LYS A 106 -39.43 67.69 -28.31
C LYS A 106 -38.30 66.83 -28.88
N LYS A 107 -37.59 67.33 -29.90
CA LYS A 107 -36.39 66.67 -30.48
C LYS A 107 -35.28 66.44 -29.45
N GLY A 108 -35.15 67.30 -28.44
CA GLY A 108 -34.19 67.11 -27.35
C GLY A 108 -34.59 65.99 -26.41
N GLU A 109 -35.89 65.80 -26.17
CA GLU A 109 -36.40 64.67 -25.39
C GLU A 109 -36.25 63.35 -26.17
N GLU A 110 -36.57 63.34 -27.46
CA GLU A 110 -36.30 62.22 -28.39
C GLU A 110 -34.81 61.83 -28.39
N MET A 111 -33.91 62.80 -28.51
CA MET A 111 -32.45 62.56 -28.46
C MET A 111 -31.98 62.03 -27.09
N ARG A 112 -32.61 62.43 -25.98
CA ARG A 112 -32.34 61.82 -24.65
C ARG A 112 -32.78 60.36 -24.61
N VAL A 113 -33.95 60.02 -25.15
CA VAL A 113 -34.43 58.63 -25.23
C VAL A 113 -33.51 57.79 -26.10
N VAL A 114 -33.14 58.26 -27.30
CA VAL A 114 -32.23 57.56 -28.23
C VAL A 114 -30.84 57.38 -27.63
N ALA A 115 -30.26 58.40 -26.98
CA ALA A 115 -28.95 58.28 -26.34
C ALA A 115 -28.97 57.24 -25.20
N LYS A 116 -29.99 57.27 -24.33
CA LYS A 116 -30.18 56.29 -23.26
C LYS A 116 -30.36 54.86 -23.80
N MET A 117 -31.16 54.68 -24.85
CA MET A 117 -31.36 53.39 -25.51
C MET A 117 -30.04 52.86 -26.09
N LYS A 118 -29.27 53.71 -26.77
CA LYS A 118 -28.01 53.28 -27.39
C LYS A 118 -26.97 52.89 -26.35
N VAL A 119 -26.85 53.64 -25.24
CA VAL A 119 -25.94 53.23 -24.15
C VAL A 119 -26.45 51.96 -23.46
N LEU A 120 -27.76 51.77 -23.28
CA LEU A 120 -28.34 50.54 -22.73
C LEU A 120 -28.02 49.31 -23.59
N GLU A 121 -28.05 49.43 -24.92
CA GLU A 121 -27.59 48.39 -25.85
C GLU A 121 -26.09 48.11 -25.69
N MET A 122 -25.26 49.16 -25.69
CA MET A 122 -23.80 49.04 -25.57
C MET A 122 -23.39 48.43 -24.22
N CYS A 123 -24.09 48.72 -23.12
CA CYS A 123 -23.88 48.08 -21.82
C CYS A 123 -23.93 46.54 -21.92
N GLY A 124 -24.89 45.99 -22.68
CA GLY A 124 -24.99 44.54 -22.90
C GLY A 124 -23.79 43.97 -23.66
N ILE A 125 -23.30 44.69 -24.67
CA ILE A 125 -22.13 44.30 -25.46
C ILE A 125 -20.84 44.39 -24.63
N VAL A 126 -20.66 45.47 -23.88
CA VAL A 126 -19.45 45.72 -23.05
C VAL A 126 -19.35 44.69 -21.92
N VAL A 127 -20.44 44.45 -21.16
CA VAL A 127 -20.45 43.38 -20.14
C VAL A 127 -20.23 42.00 -20.78
N GLY A 128 -20.84 41.75 -21.95
CA GLY A 128 -20.60 40.54 -22.73
C GLY A 128 -19.14 40.34 -23.17
N LYS A 129 -18.41 41.43 -23.47
CA LYS A 129 -16.97 41.40 -23.79
C LYS A 129 -16.11 41.21 -22.54
N LEU A 130 -16.36 41.94 -21.46
CA LEU A 130 -15.64 41.81 -20.19
C LEU A 130 -15.70 40.36 -19.66
N LEU A 131 -16.91 39.77 -19.63
CA LEU A 131 -17.13 38.38 -19.21
C LEU A 131 -16.71 37.31 -20.25
N ARG A 132 -16.19 37.71 -21.42
CA ARG A 132 -15.61 36.81 -22.45
C ARG A 132 -14.08 36.89 -22.52
N ARG A 133 -13.50 38.08 -22.37
CA ARG A 133 -12.04 38.32 -22.39
C ARG A 133 -11.33 37.54 -21.28
N GLN A 134 -12.04 37.28 -20.19
CA GLN A 134 -11.65 36.45 -19.04
C GLN A 134 -11.31 34.97 -19.34
N GLY A 135 -11.32 34.53 -20.61
CA GLY A 135 -11.04 33.14 -21.01
C GLY A 135 -9.89 32.95 -22.00
N ARG A 136 -9.20 34.01 -22.45
CA ARG A 136 -8.02 33.93 -23.32
C ARG A 136 -7.08 35.12 -23.09
N ILE A 137 -5.77 34.83 -23.04
CA ILE A 137 -4.57 35.70 -22.86
C ILE A 137 -3.97 35.57 -21.45
N ASP A 138 -2.65 35.34 -21.44
CA ASP A 138 -1.81 35.14 -20.26
C ASP A 138 -1.74 36.37 -19.33
N GLY A 139 -1.58 36.09 -18.04
CA GLY A 139 -1.51 37.09 -16.97
C GLY A 139 -2.84 37.23 -16.22
N ASP A 140 -3.01 36.47 -15.14
CA ASP A 140 -4.25 36.41 -14.34
C ASP A 140 -4.55 37.71 -13.54
N ARG A 141 -3.69 38.72 -13.65
CA ARG A 141 -3.70 39.94 -12.82
C ARG A 141 -4.86 40.87 -13.20
N GLY A 142 -5.79 41.06 -12.26
CA GLY A 142 -6.91 42.01 -12.37
C GLY A 142 -8.22 41.39 -12.83
N ARG A 143 -8.38 40.07 -12.70
CA ARG A 143 -9.60 39.33 -12.99
C ARG A 143 -10.78 39.86 -12.16
N GLY A 144 -10.55 40.15 -10.88
CA GLY A 144 -11.52 40.69 -9.95
C GLY A 144 -11.93 42.13 -10.28
N LYS A 145 -10.97 42.98 -10.68
CA LYS A 145 -11.25 44.35 -11.16
C LYS A 145 -12.22 44.33 -12.36
N GLY A 146 -12.04 43.40 -13.30
CA GLY A 146 -12.95 43.19 -14.43
C GLY A 146 -14.39 42.82 -14.02
N LEU A 147 -14.55 42.04 -12.95
CA LEU A 147 -15.87 41.69 -12.39
C LEU A 147 -16.58 42.91 -11.77
N VAL A 148 -15.84 43.76 -11.04
CA VAL A 148 -16.39 44.99 -10.46
C VAL A 148 -16.82 45.98 -11.53
N VAL A 149 -16.02 46.16 -12.58
CA VAL A 149 -16.40 47.00 -13.73
C VAL A 149 -17.65 46.45 -14.43
N ALA A 150 -17.73 45.13 -14.64
CA ALA A 150 -18.93 44.50 -15.20
C ALA A 150 -20.17 44.71 -14.30
N ALA A 151 -20.03 44.60 -12.97
CA ALA A 151 -21.11 44.88 -12.02
C ALA A 151 -21.57 46.35 -12.08
N LYS A 152 -20.64 47.31 -12.11
CA LYS A 152 -20.91 48.75 -12.27
C LYS A 152 -21.69 49.04 -13.56
N VAL A 153 -21.32 48.44 -14.69
CA VAL A 153 -22.04 48.60 -15.97
C VAL A 153 -23.43 47.94 -15.95
N LEU A 154 -23.62 46.84 -15.21
CA LEU A 154 -24.96 46.26 -14.98
C LEU A 154 -25.85 47.14 -14.09
N VAL A 155 -25.27 47.87 -13.12
CA VAL A 155 -25.99 48.89 -12.34
C VAL A 155 -26.39 50.07 -13.24
N LEU A 156 -25.50 50.55 -14.12
CA LEU A 156 -25.84 51.58 -15.12
C LEU A 156 -26.97 51.10 -16.07
N SER A 157 -26.90 49.86 -16.53
CA SER A 157 -27.97 49.24 -17.34
C SER A 157 -29.31 49.19 -16.59
N ARG A 158 -29.32 48.88 -15.29
CA ARG A 158 -30.53 48.91 -14.44
C ARG A 158 -31.13 50.32 -14.36
N LEU A 159 -30.30 51.35 -14.18
CA LEU A 159 -30.73 52.75 -14.09
C LEU A 159 -31.27 53.28 -15.43
N LEU A 160 -30.55 53.03 -16.53
CA LEU A 160 -30.97 53.41 -17.87
C LEU A 160 -32.31 52.77 -18.23
N ALA A 161 -32.46 51.47 -18.00
CA ALA A 161 -33.72 50.75 -18.22
C ALA A 161 -34.87 51.36 -17.40
N LYS A 162 -34.69 51.59 -16.09
CA LYS A 162 -35.71 52.22 -15.23
C LYS A 162 -36.08 53.63 -15.72
N SER A 163 -35.12 54.42 -16.18
CA SER A 163 -35.37 55.76 -16.72
C SER A 163 -36.09 55.77 -18.08
N LEU A 164 -36.14 54.62 -18.77
CA LEU A 164 -36.80 54.42 -20.07
C LEU A 164 -38.17 53.72 -19.95
N GLU A 165 -38.53 53.14 -18.80
CA GLU A 165 -39.82 52.44 -18.61
C GLU A 165 -41.04 53.32 -18.90
N ASN A 166 -40.93 54.63 -18.67
CA ASN A 166 -42.00 55.61 -18.85
C ASN A 166 -41.98 56.36 -20.20
N THR A 167 -40.85 56.33 -20.93
CA THR A 167 -40.58 57.23 -22.08
C THR A 167 -40.06 56.54 -23.33
N GLY A 168 -39.58 55.31 -23.22
CA GLY A 168 -39.02 54.54 -24.33
C GLY A 168 -39.96 53.47 -24.89
N ASP A 169 -39.53 52.83 -25.97
CA ASP A 169 -40.15 51.61 -26.48
C ASP A 169 -40.08 50.48 -25.43
N LYS A 170 -41.26 50.02 -25.04
CA LYS A 170 -41.46 48.97 -24.03
C LYS A 170 -40.88 47.63 -24.50
N GLN A 171 -40.91 47.32 -25.80
CA GLN A 171 -40.37 46.06 -26.33
C GLN A 171 -38.84 46.02 -26.17
N PHE A 172 -38.15 47.08 -26.61
CA PHE A 172 -36.71 47.25 -26.42
C PHE A 172 -36.28 47.21 -24.94
N VAL A 173 -37.02 47.87 -24.04
CA VAL A 173 -36.71 47.87 -22.59
C VAL A 173 -36.86 46.47 -21.98
N GLU A 174 -37.89 45.70 -22.35
CA GLU A 174 -38.05 44.32 -21.88
C GLU A 174 -36.99 43.37 -22.44
N GLU A 175 -36.57 43.53 -23.70
CA GLU A 175 -35.41 42.81 -24.22
C GLU A 175 -34.12 43.14 -23.45
N ALA A 176 -33.89 44.42 -23.16
CA ALA A 176 -32.74 44.85 -22.37
C ALA A 176 -32.77 44.26 -20.95
N LYS A 177 -33.94 44.17 -20.31
CA LYS A 177 -34.12 43.49 -19.02
C LYS A 177 -33.81 41.99 -19.09
N LYS A 178 -34.27 41.29 -20.15
CA LYS A 178 -33.95 39.87 -20.39
C LYS A 178 -32.44 39.65 -20.64
N LYS A 179 -31.83 40.49 -21.48
CA LYS A 179 -30.37 40.48 -21.73
C LYS A 179 -29.59 40.75 -20.43
N ARG A 180 -30.04 41.71 -19.61
CA ARG A 180 -29.47 42.02 -18.30
C ARG A 180 -29.54 40.84 -17.34
N SER A 181 -30.68 40.15 -17.20
CA SER A 181 -30.81 39.02 -16.26
C SER A 181 -29.92 37.83 -16.64
N VAL A 182 -29.75 37.55 -17.94
CA VAL A 182 -28.78 36.55 -18.44
C VAL A 182 -27.34 36.97 -18.12
N LEU A 183 -26.99 38.24 -18.33
CA LEU A 183 -25.65 38.75 -18.01
C LEU A 183 -25.38 38.79 -16.50
N THR A 184 -26.37 39.09 -15.66
CA THR A 184 -26.25 38.98 -14.19
C THR A 184 -25.99 37.54 -13.77
N LYS A 185 -26.74 36.55 -14.29
CA LYS A 185 -26.47 35.13 -14.03
C LYS A 185 -25.05 34.71 -14.49
N ARG A 186 -24.57 35.25 -15.62
CA ARG A 186 -23.20 35.00 -16.10
C ARG A 186 -22.13 35.66 -15.22
N LEU A 187 -22.39 36.85 -14.70
CA LEU A 187 -21.51 37.53 -13.74
C LEU A 187 -21.42 36.74 -12.44
N LEU A 188 -22.56 36.32 -11.87
CA LEU A 188 -22.58 35.52 -10.63
C LEU A 188 -21.78 34.22 -10.80
N ARG A 189 -21.98 33.46 -11.88
CA ARG A 189 -21.15 32.29 -12.23
C ARG A 189 -19.68 32.60 -12.48
N ALA A 190 -19.31 33.84 -12.79
CA ALA A 190 -17.90 34.25 -12.89
C ALA A 190 -17.32 34.61 -11.52
N VAL A 191 -18.11 35.26 -10.67
CA VAL A 191 -17.80 35.52 -9.26
C VAL A 191 -17.62 34.19 -8.50
N GLU A 192 -18.59 33.27 -8.54
CA GLU A 192 -18.52 31.94 -7.92
C GLU A 192 -17.22 31.22 -8.28
N ARG A 193 -16.87 31.16 -9.57
CA ARG A 193 -15.60 30.57 -10.06
C ARG A 193 -14.34 31.29 -9.56
N THR A 194 -14.41 32.58 -9.20
CA THR A 194 -13.29 33.27 -8.51
C THR A 194 -13.29 33.04 -7.00
N LEU A 195 -14.45 32.91 -6.36
CA LEU A 195 -14.54 32.61 -4.93
C LEU A 195 -14.01 31.20 -4.60
N VAL A 196 -14.19 30.24 -5.52
CA VAL A 196 -13.68 28.85 -5.42
C VAL A 196 -12.17 28.74 -5.74
N SER A 197 -11.52 29.79 -6.23
CA SER A 197 -10.06 29.76 -6.49
C SER A 197 -9.26 29.75 -5.18
N ILE A 198 -8.31 28.81 -5.05
CA ILE A 198 -7.51 28.54 -3.82
C ILE A 198 -6.07 29.12 -3.95
N LYS A 199 -5.75 29.74 -5.09
CA LYS A 199 -4.43 30.30 -5.44
C LYS A 199 -3.84 31.30 -4.42
N ASP A 200 -2.55 31.60 -4.63
CA ASP A 200 -1.62 32.33 -3.74
C ASP A 200 -2.08 33.68 -3.19
N ALA A 201 -1.33 34.19 -2.20
CA ALA A 201 -1.70 35.39 -1.44
C ALA A 201 -1.94 36.66 -2.27
N GLU A 202 -1.37 36.74 -3.48
CA GLU A 202 -1.60 37.84 -4.44
C GLU A 202 -3.05 37.90 -4.95
N ASP A 203 -3.77 36.76 -5.01
CA ASP A 203 -5.15 36.69 -5.50
C ASP A 203 -6.19 37.18 -4.47
N ARG A 204 -5.77 37.49 -3.23
CA ARG A 204 -6.66 38.03 -2.18
C ARG A 204 -7.33 39.35 -2.56
N ASP A 205 -6.66 40.17 -3.36
CA ASP A 205 -7.25 41.42 -3.87
C ASP A 205 -8.34 41.14 -4.90
N ASP A 206 -8.14 40.16 -5.79
CA ASP A 206 -9.16 39.75 -6.75
C ASP A 206 -10.34 39.04 -6.06
N LEU A 207 -10.11 38.37 -4.93
CA LEU A 207 -11.17 37.86 -4.04
C LEU A 207 -12.00 39.01 -3.43
N VAL A 208 -11.37 40.04 -2.86
CA VAL A 208 -12.07 41.25 -2.37
C VAL A 208 -12.91 41.88 -3.48
N GLN A 209 -12.34 42.06 -4.67
CA GLN A 209 -13.05 42.64 -5.81
C GLN A 209 -14.22 41.74 -6.26
N ALA A 210 -14.10 40.41 -6.26
CA ALA A 210 -15.20 39.50 -6.56
C ALA A 210 -16.36 39.63 -5.56
N LEU A 211 -16.08 39.77 -4.27
CA LEU A 211 -17.08 40.03 -3.21
C LEU A 211 -17.75 41.40 -3.38
N CYS A 212 -16.98 42.43 -3.74
CA CYS A 212 -17.52 43.76 -4.11
C CYS A 212 -18.45 43.67 -5.34
N ALA A 213 -18.07 42.91 -6.37
CA ALA A 213 -18.88 42.71 -7.58
C ALA A 213 -20.20 41.99 -7.27
N TYR A 214 -20.18 41.01 -6.35
CA TYR A 214 -21.40 40.38 -5.84
C TYR A 214 -22.32 41.39 -5.16
N SER A 215 -21.80 42.15 -4.18
CA SER A 215 -22.60 43.14 -3.43
C SER A 215 -23.25 44.20 -4.34
N LEU A 216 -22.56 44.65 -5.39
CA LEU A 216 -23.11 45.59 -6.37
C LEU A 216 -24.21 44.97 -7.24
N ALA A 217 -24.07 43.69 -7.60
CA ALA A 217 -25.02 42.98 -8.45
C ALA A 217 -26.31 42.63 -7.69
N THR A 218 -26.22 42.21 -6.43
CA THR A 218 -27.35 41.78 -5.59
C THR A 218 -27.88 42.88 -4.67
N SER A 219 -27.13 43.96 -4.45
CA SER A 219 -27.39 44.99 -3.43
C SER A 219 -27.35 44.45 -1.98
N SER A 220 -26.57 43.39 -1.74
CA SER A 220 -26.34 42.76 -0.42
C SER A 220 -25.38 43.58 0.47
N GLY A 221 -25.49 43.42 1.79
CA GLY A 221 -24.54 43.98 2.77
C GLY A 221 -23.34 43.07 3.04
N ALA A 222 -22.36 43.57 3.80
CA ALA A 222 -21.13 42.85 4.14
C ALA A 222 -21.40 41.50 4.82
N LYS A 223 -22.43 41.41 5.67
CA LYS A 223 -22.81 40.18 6.39
C LYS A 223 -23.35 39.09 5.46
N ASP A 224 -24.17 39.46 4.48
CA ASP A 224 -24.73 38.52 3.51
C ASP A 224 -23.71 38.13 2.43
N VAL A 225 -22.79 39.05 2.08
CA VAL A 225 -21.63 38.77 1.23
C VAL A 225 -20.72 37.72 1.88
N LEU A 226 -20.40 37.84 3.17
CA LEU A 226 -19.61 36.86 3.91
C LEU A 226 -20.33 35.49 3.96
N ARG A 227 -21.63 35.46 4.24
CA ARG A 227 -22.42 34.22 4.23
C ARG A 227 -22.44 33.54 2.86
N HIS A 228 -22.60 34.31 1.78
CA HIS A 228 -22.56 33.76 0.43
C HIS A 228 -21.18 33.18 0.10
N PHE A 229 -20.09 33.86 0.48
CA PHE A 229 -18.73 33.35 0.32
C PHE A 229 -18.49 32.01 1.03
N LEU A 230 -18.88 31.93 2.30
CA LEU A 230 -18.78 30.71 3.11
C LEU A 230 -19.63 29.56 2.51
N ASN A 231 -20.84 29.86 2.04
CA ASN A 231 -21.69 28.86 1.38
C ASN A 231 -21.06 28.36 0.07
N VAL A 232 -20.59 29.25 -0.83
CA VAL A 232 -19.98 28.87 -2.11
C VAL A 232 -18.74 28.01 -1.92
N ARG A 233 -17.87 28.34 -0.96
CA ARG A 233 -16.70 27.50 -0.65
C ARG A 233 -17.08 26.18 0.05
N GLY A 234 -18.13 26.17 0.89
CA GLY A 234 -18.66 24.95 1.49
C GLY A 234 -19.27 23.98 0.47
N GLU A 235 -20.06 24.50 -0.48
CA GLU A 235 -20.62 23.74 -1.61
C GLU A 235 -19.50 23.19 -2.51
N ALA A 236 -18.49 24.00 -2.84
CA ALA A 236 -17.36 23.56 -3.64
C ALA A 236 -16.48 22.50 -2.93
N MET A 237 -16.37 22.58 -1.60
CA MET A 237 -15.69 21.58 -0.78
C MET A 237 -16.47 20.25 -0.74
N ALA A 238 -17.79 20.29 -0.66
CA ALA A 238 -18.62 19.08 -0.74
C ALA A 238 -18.51 18.43 -2.13
N LEU A 239 -18.67 19.21 -3.20
CA LEU A 239 -18.53 18.74 -4.58
C LEU A 239 -17.13 18.20 -4.91
N ALA A 240 -16.08 18.55 -4.14
CA ALA A 240 -14.74 18.02 -4.36
C ALA A 240 -14.64 16.50 -4.08
N PHE A 241 -15.57 15.92 -3.32
CA PHE A 241 -15.68 14.48 -3.07
C PHE A 241 -16.52 13.75 -4.13
N ASP A 242 -17.46 14.43 -4.79
CA ASP A 242 -18.30 13.83 -5.85
C ASP A 242 -17.57 13.76 -7.22
N ASP A 243 -16.49 14.53 -7.38
CA ASP A 243 -15.75 14.75 -8.64
C ASP A 243 -14.80 13.58 -9.04
N GLU A 244 -14.79 12.47 -8.29
CA GLU A 244 -13.79 11.39 -8.40
C GLU A 244 -13.94 10.50 -9.65
N GLU A 245 -15.14 10.39 -10.25
CA GLU A 245 -15.35 9.61 -11.48
C GLU A 245 -14.81 10.32 -12.75
N GLY A 246 -14.49 11.62 -12.69
CA GLY A 246 -14.57 12.50 -13.86
C GLY A 246 -13.28 13.00 -14.50
N SER A 247 -12.11 13.00 -13.83
CA SER A 247 -10.93 13.65 -14.43
C SER A 247 -9.54 13.24 -13.92
N ASN A 248 -8.61 13.22 -14.87
CA ASN A 248 -7.16 13.05 -14.75
C ASN A 248 -6.49 14.23 -13.99
N LYS A 249 -6.83 14.43 -12.71
CA LYS A 249 -6.27 15.46 -11.82
C LYS A 249 -5.30 14.80 -10.84
N GLN A 250 -4.09 15.37 -10.69
CA GLN A 250 -2.98 14.81 -9.92
C GLN A 250 -3.18 14.76 -8.39
N SER A 251 -4.23 15.40 -7.87
CA SER A 251 -4.53 15.48 -6.43
C SER A 251 -5.93 14.92 -6.12
N PRO A 252 -6.08 13.98 -5.17
CA PRO A 252 -7.37 13.42 -4.75
C PRO A 252 -8.34 14.49 -4.22
N GLY A 253 -9.64 14.20 -4.30
CA GLY A 253 -10.71 15.15 -3.91
C GLY A 253 -10.56 15.67 -2.48
N VAL A 254 -10.18 14.78 -1.56
CA VAL A 254 -9.92 15.06 -0.14
C VAL A 254 -8.90 16.18 0.07
N LEU A 255 -7.78 16.19 -0.67
CA LEU A 255 -6.77 17.24 -0.49
C LEU A 255 -7.30 18.60 -0.93
N ARG A 256 -8.05 18.66 -2.04
CA ARG A 256 -8.70 19.91 -2.48
C ARG A 256 -9.74 20.39 -1.47
N ALA A 257 -10.48 19.48 -0.85
CA ALA A 257 -11.44 19.82 0.20
C ALA A 257 -10.73 20.41 1.44
N LEU A 258 -9.64 19.78 1.89
CA LEU A 258 -8.82 20.25 3.01
C LEU A 258 -8.16 21.62 2.72
N GLU A 259 -7.57 21.79 1.53
CA GLU A 259 -7.02 23.07 1.07
C GLU A 259 -8.10 24.16 1.02
N THR A 260 -9.31 23.83 0.55
CA THR A 260 -10.46 24.76 0.56
C THR A 260 -10.82 25.16 2.00
N TYR A 261 -10.82 24.19 2.92
CA TYR A 261 -11.12 24.42 4.34
C TYR A 261 -10.09 25.38 4.99
N THR A 262 -8.80 25.01 4.99
CA THR A 262 -7.74 25.81 5.62
C THR A 262 -7.64 27.19 4.99
N ARG A 263 -7.67 27.29 3.66
CA ARG A 263 -7.60 28.56 2.95
C ARG A 263 -8.78 29.48 3.26
N THR A 264 -9.97 28.93 3.52
CA THR A 264 -11.15 29.74 3.89
C THR A 264 -11.03 30.35 5.27
N LEU A 265 -10.50 29.62 6.25
CA LEU A 265 -10.21 30.18 7.57
C LEU A 265 -9.24 31.37 7.46
N LEU A 266 -8.16 31.21 6.70
CA LEU A 266 -7.13 32.25 6.52
C LEU A 266 -7.64 33.45 5.70
N ASP A 267 -8.42 33.22 4.64
CA ASP A 267 -8.95 34.30 3.82
C ASP A 267 -10.00 35.13 4.59
N VAL A 268 -10.91 34.51 5.36
CA VAL A 268 -11.88 35.29 6.16
C VAL A 268 -11.18 36.13 7.23
N GLN A 269 -10.15 35.60 7.90
CA GLN A 269 -9.34 36.36 8.86
C GLN A 269 -8.57 37.52 8.21
N ALA A 270 -8.15 37.38 6.95
CA ALA A 270 -7.53 38.47 6.20
C ALA A 270 -8.54 39.51 5.67
N LEU A 271 -9.78 39.11 5.40
CA LEU A 271 -10.84 39.95 4.82
C LEU A 271 -11.58 40.81 5.86
N VAL A 272 -11.81 40.28 7.06
CA VAL A 272 -12.80 40.79 8.02
C VAL A 272 -12.12 41.13 9.35
N PRO A 273 -12.43 42.27 10.02
CA PRO A 273 -13.51 43.22 9.72
C PRO A 273 -13.16 44.34 8.73
N ARG A 274 -11.87 44.65 8.50
CA ARG A 274 -11.47 45.90 7.82
C ARG A 274 -11.48 45.84 6.29
N ARG A 275 -10.73 44.92 5.66
CA ARG A 275 -10.48 44.97 4.20
C ARG A 275 -11.78 44.92 3.38
N LEU A 276 -12.74 44.09 3.77
CA LEU A 276 -14.04 43.99 3.08
C LEU A 276 -14.90 45.24 3.29
N SER A 277 -15.00 45.77 4.51
CA SER A 277 -15.82 46.97 4.78
C SER A 277 -15.24 48.22 4.11
N GLU A 278 -13.91 48.39 4.14
CA GLU A 278 -13.18 49.45 3.43
C GLU A 278 -13.39 49.37 1.90
N ALA A 279 -13.31 48.17 1.32
CA ALA A 279 -13.54 47.98 -0.11
C ALA A 279 -15.00 48.28 -0.51
N LEU A 280 -15.99 47.93 0.32
CA LEU A 280 -17.40 48.30 0.11
C LEU A 280 -17.64 49.81 0.32
N ALA A 281 -16.88 50.46 1.21
CA ALA A 281 -16.89 51.92 1.38
C ALA A 281 -16.37 52.65 0.15
N ALA A 282 -15.26 52.16 -0.43
CA ALA A 282 -14.63 52.75 -1.61
C ALA A 282 -15.62 52.88 -2.79
N LEU A 283 -16.55 51.93 -2.94
CA LEU A 283 -17.59 51.94 -3.99
C LEU A 283 -18.59 53.11 -3.91
N LYS A 284 -18.69 53.79 -2.76
CA LYS A 284 -19.57 54.97 -2.56
C LYS A 284 -18.88 56.30 -2.88
N THR A 285 -17.55 56.33 -2.92
CA THR A 285 -16.76 57.57 -2.89
C THR A 285 -16.93 58.46 -4.13
N LYS A 286 -17.22 57.86 -5.29
CA LYS A 286 -17.44 58.56 -6.57
C LYS A 286 -18.81 58.18 -7.16
N PRO A 287 -19.55 59.13 -7.77
CA PRO A 287 -20.70 58.81 -8.62
C PRO A 287 -20.30 57.88 -9.77
N LEU A 288 -21.20 56.98 -10.17
CA LEU A 288 -20.91 55.87 -11.07
C LEU A 288 -20.25 56.32 -12.39
N LEU A 289 -20.76 57.39 -13.03
CA LEU A 289 -20.23 57.91 -14.29
C LEU A 289 -18.95 58.76 -14.15
N LYS A 290 -18.54 59.10 -12.92
CA LYS A 290 -17.29 59.80 -12.60
C LYS A 290 -16.16 58.84 -12.19
N ASP A 291 -16.44 57.54 -12.24
CA ASP A 291 -15.45 56.49 -12.01
C ASP A 291 -14.57 56.29 -13.24
N ASP A 292 -13.26 56.39 -13.05
CA ASP A 292 -12.26 56.31 -14.11
C ASP A 292 -12.35 54.95 -14.85
N SER A 293 -12.63 53.88 -14.10
CA SER A 293 -12.79 52.51 -14.63
C SER A 293 -14.01 52.30 -15.54
N ILE A 294 -14.97 53.23 -15.55
CA ILE A 294 -16.08 53.25 -16.51
C ILE A 294 -15.79 54.21 -17.67
N ARG A 295 -15.05 55.29 -17.42
CA ARG A 295 -14.67 56.27 -18.46
C ARG A 295 -13.66 55.72 -19.46
N GLU A 296 -12.78 54.82 -19.03
CA GLU A 296 -11.86 54.05 -19.88
C GLU A 296 -12.59 53.09 -20.85
N LEU A 297 -13.88 52.81 -20.65
CA LEU A 297 -14.66 51.95 -21.53
C LEU A 297 -15.17 52.71 -22.77
N GLU A 298 -14.30 52.89 -23.77
CA GLU A 298 -14.62 53.47 -25.09
C GLU A 298 -15.93 52.93 -25.70
N GLY A 299 -16.23 51.65 -25.46
CA GLY A 299 -17.43 50.98 -25.93
C GLY A 299 -18.76 51.56 -25.42
N LEU A 300 -18.77 52.36 -24.35
CA LEU A 300 -19.98 53.02 -23.83
C LEU A 300 -20.24 54.40 -24.44
N ARG A 301 -19.23 55.05 -25.06
CA ARG A 301 -19.32 56.39 -25.66
C ARG A 301 -19.97 57.46 -24.76
N LEU A 302 -19.51 57.49 -23.51
CA LEU A 302 -20.02 58.42 -22.48
C LEU A 302 -19.64 59.87 -22.80
N ASP A 303 -18.49 60.10 -23.45
CA ASP A 303 -18.04 61.37 -24.01
C ASP A 303 -19.14 62.12 -24.82
N VAL A 304 -19.92 61.38 -25.61
CA VAL A 304 -21.06 61.91 -26.39
C VAL A 304 -22.38 61.78 -25.64
N CYS A 305 -22.61 60.66 -24.94
CA CYS A 305 -23.93 60.32 -24.40
C CYS A 305 -24.23 60.89 -23.01
N GLU A 306 -23.20 61.21 -22.19
CA GLU A 306 -23.36 61.71 -20.81
C GLU A 306 -24.19 63.01 -20.77
N ARG A 307 -24.05 63.88 -21.78
CA ARG A 307 -24.80 65.14 -21.92
C ARG A 307 -26.31 64.97 -22.07
N TRP A 308 -26.79 63.75 -22.35
CA TRP A 308 -28.19 63.41 -22.55
C TRP A 308 -28.83 62.66 -21.38
N PHE A 309 -28.07 62.44 -20.30
CA PHE A 309 -28.59 61.86 -19.07
C PHE A 309 -29.19 62.93 -18.16
N GLY A 310 -30.14 62.52 -17.31
CA GLY A 310 -30.67 63.37 -16.25
C GLY A 310 -29.82 63.28 -14.98
N ASP A 311 -29.99 64.23 -14.08
CA ASP A 311 -29.21 64.34 -12.84
C ASP A 311 -29.25 63.06 -11.98
N GLU A 312 -30.38 62.35 -11.97
CA GLU A 312 -30.56 61.05 -11.31
C GLU A 312 -29.52 59.99 -11.73
N ILE A 313 -29.01 60.06 -12.96
CA ILE A 313 -28.02 59.12 -13.52
C ILE A 313 -26.60 59.69 -13.38
N LEU A 314 -26.43 61.00 -13.56
CA LEU A 314 -25.14 61.69 -13.47
C LEU A 314 -24.56 61.70 -12.05
N TYR A 315 -25.42 61.81 -11.04
CA TYR A 315 -25.03 61.85 -9.62
C TYR A 315 -25.30 60.55 -8.87
N PHE A 316 -25.67 59.47 -9.57
CA PHE A 316 -25.97 58.19 -8.92
C PHE A 316 -24.74 57.60 -8.21
N THR A 317 -24.86 57.38 -6.91
CA THR A 317 -23.93 56.57 -6.10
C THR A 317 -24.59 55.25 -5.72
N PRO A 318 -23.94 54.09 -5.93
CA PRO A 318 -24.49 52.80 -5.49
C PRO A 318 -24.64 52.75 -3.96
N TYR A 319 -25.87 52.55 -3.48
CA TYR A 319 -26.10 52.25 -2.08
C TYR A 319 -25.76 50.78 -1.79
N VAL A 320 -24.72 50.57 -0.98
CA VAL A 320 -24.25 49.27 -0.49
C VAL A 320 -24.15 49.35 1.03
N ARG A 321 -24.57 48.32 1.77
CA ARG A 321 -24.35 48.27 3.22
C ARG A 321 -22.93 47.79 3.51
N HIS A 322 -22.24 48.49 4.41
CA HIS A 322 -20.82 48.24 4.73
C HIS A 322 -20.52 48.12 6.23
N ASP A 323 -21.40 48.64 7.10
CA ASP A 323 -21.25 48.63 8.56
C ASP A 323 -22.11 47.53 9.23
N ASP A 324 -22.69 46.63 8.44
CA ASP A 324 -23.61 45.58 8.90
C ASP A 324 -22.91 44.32 9.45
N LEU A 325 -21.58 44.33 9.49
CA LEU A 325 -20.74 43.21 9.94
C LEU A 325 -19.80 43.64 11.06
N GLU A 326 -20.21 43.35 12.30
CA GLU A 326 -19.36 43.49 13.49
C GLU A 326 -18.32 42.34 13.55
N GLY A 327 -17.12 42.62 14.07
CA GLY A 327 -16.05 41.63 14.18
C GLY A 327 -16.41 40.41 15.03
N SER A 328 -17.20 40.61 16.10
CA SER A 328 -17.77 39.54 16.94
C SER A 328 -18.65 38.59 16.12
N SER A 329 -19.66 39.13 15.43
CA SER A 329 -20.59 38.37 14.57
C SER A 329 -19.88 37.69 13.39
N ALA A 330 -18.78 38.27 12.88
CA ALA A 330 -17.93 37.64 11.88
C ALA A 330 -17.20 36.39 12.42
N VAL A 331 -16.64 36.46 13.64
CA VAL A 331 -15.98 35.32 14.28
C VAL A 331 -16.99 34.21 14.60
N GLU A 332 -18.19 34.55 15.10
CA GLU A 332 -19.27 33.59 15.33
C GLU A 332 -19.71 32.88 14.05
N THR A 333 -19.92 33.63 12.95
CA THR A 333 -20.32 33.04 11.67
C THR A 333 -19.22 32.19 11.05
N LEU A 334 -17.95 32.56 11.18
CA LEU A 334 -16.83 31.72 10.79
C LEU A 334 -16.73 30.45 11.64
N LYS A 335 -16.88 30.53 12.97
CA LYS A 335 -16.87 29.34 13.86
C LYS A 335 -18.03 28.38 13.56
N GLY A 336 -19.23 28.91 13.33
CA GLY A 336 -20.41 28.11 12.96
C GLY A 336 -20.29 27.47 11.58
N TRP A 337 -19.58 28.09 10.64
CA TRP A 337 -19.22 27.48 9.36
C TRP A 337 -18.14 26.42 9.52
N ALA A 338 -17.04 26.74 10.22
CA ALA A 338 -15.88 25.86 10.40
C ALA A 338 -16.30 24.51 10.99
N LYS A 339 -17.12 24.50 12.05
CA LYS A 339 -17.63 23.25 12.64
C LYS A 339 -18.37 22.37 11.63
N LYS A 340 -19.30 22.94 10.86
CA LYS A 340 -20.05 22.21 9.82
C LYS A 340 -19.16 21.75 8.68
N ALA A 341 -18.19 22.59 8.30
CA ALA A 341 -17.26 22.29 7.24
C ALA A 341 -16.30 21.15 7.66
N SER A 342 -15.84 21.11 8.92
CA SER A 342 -15.07 19.98 9.44
C SER A 342 -15.89 18.69 9.51
N GLU A 343 -17.17 18.75 9.89
CA GLU A 343 -18.07 17.58 9.89
C GLU A 343 -18.21 17.00 8.45
N VAL A 344 -18.48 17.85 7.45
CA VAL A 344 -18.57 17.45 6.03
C VAL A 344 -17.23 16.93 5.49
N LEU A 345 -16.11 17.57 5.86
CA LEU A 345 -14.76 17.17 5.45
C LEU A 345 -14.42 15.77 5.97
N LEU A 346 -14.69 15.49 7.25
CA LEU A 346 -14.42 14.19 7.87
C LEU A 346 -15.36 13.09 7.35
N GLU A 347 -16.64 13.40 7.10
CA GLU A 347 -17.58 12.45 6.50
C GLU A 347 -17.20 12.09 5.06
N GLY A 348 -16.89 13.10 4.22
CA GLY A 348 -16.43 12.89 2.84
C GLY A 348 -15.11 12.13 2.78
N PHE A 349 -14.18 12.45 3.69
CA PHE A 349 -12.91 11.73 3.80
C PHE A 349 -13.12 10.27 4.21
N SER A 350 -13.97 9.99 5.20
CA SER A 350 -14.32 8.63 5.61
C SER A 350 -14.91 7.81 4.46
N LYS A 351 -15.84 8.40 3.67
CA LYS A 351 -16.39 7.76 2.46
C LYS A 351 -15.31 7.45 1.42
N THR A 352 -14.39 8.38 1.20
CA THR A 352 -13.26 8.18 0.24
C THR A 352 -12.38 7.01 0.68
N LEU A 353 -12.05 6.93 1.97
CA LEU A 353 -11.25 5.83 2.54
C LEU A 353 -11.95 4.46 2.45
N GLN A 354 -13.28 4.43 2.58
CA GLN A 354 -14.09 3.21 2.46
C GLN A 354 -14.12 2.64 1.04
N GLY A 355 -13.82 3.44 0.01
CA GLY A 355 -13.84 3.07 -1.43
C GLY A 355 -12.82 2.02 -1.90
N GLY A 356 -12.28 1.19 -1.00
CA GLY A 356 -11.39 0.07 -1.36
C GLY A 356 -9.91 0.41 -1.51
N LEU A 357 -9.42 1.47 -0.87
CA LEU A 357 -8.01 1.84 -0.91
C LEU A 357 -7.10 0.81 -0.18
N ASP A 358 -5.93 0.55 -0.77
CA ASP A 358 -4.88 -0.28 -0.18
C ASP A 358 -4.19 0.39 1.02
N PHE A 359 -3.65 -0.41 1.94
CA PHE A 359 -2.97 0.08 3.15
C PHE A 359 -1.87 1.11 2.84
N LYS A 360 -1.05 0.85 1.80
CA LYS A 360 -0.03 1.78 1.29
C LYS A 360 -0.63 3.12 0.86
N VAL A 361 -1.73 3.09 0.10
CA VAL A 361 -2.39 4.30 -0.42
C VAL A 361 -2.97 5.13 0.72
N VAL A 362 -3.55 4.48 1.74
CA VAL A 362 -4.02 5.18 2.95
C VAL A 362 -2.88 5.82 3.73
N VAL A 363 -1.70 5.17 3.83
CA VAL A 363 -0.49 5.75 4.46
C VAL A 363 0.08 6.94 3.66
N GLU A 364 0.15 6.85 2.33
CA GLU A 364 0.56 7.97 1.48
C GLU A 364 -0.43 9.14 1.55
N LEU A 365 -1.73 8.84 1.61
CA LEU A 365 -2.79 9.84 1.74
C LEU A 365 -2.77 10.51 3.13
N ARG A 366 -2.56 9.75 4.22
CA ARG A 366 -2.29 10.27 5.58
C ARG A 366 -1.17 11.29 5.52
N THR A 367 -0.06 10.93 4.87
CA THR A 367 1.13 11.78 4.82
C THR A 367 0.81 13.12 4.16
N LYS A 368 0.23 13.12 2.95
CA LYS A 368 -0.16 14.34 2.22
C LYS A 368 -1.22 15.19 2.93
N ILE A 369 -2.18 14.56 3.61
CA ILE A 369 -3.23 15.25 4.38
C ILE A 369 -2.62 15.97 5.59
N LEU A 370 -1.72 15.30 6.32
CA LEU A 370 -1.04 15.88 7.46
C LEU A 370 -0.06 16.98 7.04
N GLU A 371 0.67 16.84 5.92
CA GLU A 371 1.50 17.90 5.34
C GLU A 371 0.68 19.19 5.08
N VAL A 372 -0.46 19.09 4.40
CA VAL A 372 -1.34 20.23 4.13
C VAL A 372 -1.94 20.81 5.41
N TRP A 373 -2.33 19.96 6.37
CA TRP A 373 -2.88 20.41 7.65
C TRP A 373 -1.85 21.10 8.53
N ILE A 374 -0.64 20.56 8.64
CA ILE A 374 0.45 21.18 9.40
C ILE A 374 0.80 22.52 8.75
N ARG A 375 1.01 22.55 7.42
CA ARG A 375 1.36 23.76 6.69
C ARG A 375 0.36 24.90 6.90
N ASP A 376 -0.95 24.66 6.87
CA ASP A 376 -1.95 25.75 6.84
C ASP A 376 -3.03 25.73 7.93
N GLY A 377 -3.15 24.67 8.72
CA GLY A 377 -4.17 24.48 9.76
C GLY A 377 -3.90 25.26 11.05
N GLY A 378 -2.66 25.21 11.57
CA GLY A 378 -2.25 25.95 12.78
C GLY A 378 -2.29 27.48 12.63
N LYS A 379 -2.24 27.97 11.38
CA LYS A 379 -2.19 29.42 11.05
C LYS A 379 -3.47 30.20 11.38
N ALA A 380 -4.61 29.52 11.61
CA ALA A 380 -5.92 30.16 11.79
C ALA A 380 -6.19 30.55 13.25
N LYS A 381 -6.06 31.85 13.57
CA LYS A 381 -6.19 32.36 14.95
C LYS A 381 -7.58 32.13 15.56
N GLY A 382 -7.63 31.71 16.82
CA GLY A 382 -8.89 31.55 17.58
C GLY A 382 -9.67 30.26 17.30
N PHE A 383 -9.03 29.31 16.60
CA PHE A 383 -9.42 27.91 16.48
C PHE A 383 -8.40 27.05 17.23
N ASP A 384 -8.83 25.88 17.68
CA ASP A 384 -7.95 24.87 18.27
C ASP A 384 -7.53 23.88 17.16
N PRO A 385 -6.24 23.78 16.80
CA PRO A 385 -5.78 22.89 15.75
C PRO A 385 -5.94 21.41 16.08
N SER A 386 -5.99 21.04 17.37
CA SER A 386 -6.09 19.64 17.80
C SER A 386 -7.40 18.99 17.34
N ILE A 387 -8.52 19.70 17.43
CA ILE A 387 -9.87 19.15 17.16
C ILE A 387 -9.99 18.54 15.76
N LEU A 388 -9.48 19.21 14.73
CA LEU A 388 -9.52 18.66 13.36
C LEU A 388 -8.36 17.69 13.10
N LEU A 389 -7.18 17.88 13.73
CA LEU A 389 -6.09 16.92 13.65
C LEU A 389 -6.52 15.55 14.18
N ASP A 390 -7.13 15.51 15.36
CA ASP A 390 -7.62 14.28 15.98
C ASP A 390 -8.77 13.67 15.19
N GLY A 391 -9.69 14.48 14.64
CA GLY A 391 -10.71 14.00 13.71
C GLY A 391 -10.13 13.32 12.45
N LEU A 392 -9.07 13.90 11.86
CA LEU A 392 -8.36 13.32 10.71
C LEU A 392 -7.63 12.03 11.11
N ARG A 393 -6.91 12.03 12.25
CA ARG A 393 -6.24 10.85 12.81
C ARG A 393 -7.22 9.71 13.08
N ASP A 394 -8.36 10.00 13.70
CA ASP A 394 -9.42 9.04 13.99
C ASP A 394 -9.93 8.34 12.72
N VAL A 395 -10.23 9.10 11.67
CA VAL A 395 -10.73 8.56 10.39
C VAL A 395 -9.67 7.70 9.69
N ILE A 396 -8.41 8.12 9.73
CA ILE A 396 -7.28 7.38 9.15
C ILE A 396 -6.97 6.11 9.93
N ASN A 397 -6.79 6.22 11.25
CA ASN A 397 -6.39 5.11 12.11
C ASN A 397 -7.48 4.03 12.14
N LYS A 398 -8.77 4.40 12.18
CA LYS A 398 -9.88 3.43 12.04
C LYS A 398 -9.77 2.64 10.73
N ARG A 399 -9.53 3.33 9.60
CA ARG A 399 -9.36 2.64 8.32
C ARG A 399 -8.10 1.76 8.25
N LEU A 400 -6.99 2.22 8.81
CA LEU A 400 -5.76 1.42 8.87
C LEU A 400 -5.96 0.16 9.71
N VAL A 401 -6.67 0.24 10.85
CA VAL A 401 -7.05 -0.92 11.66
C VAL A 401 -7.98 -1.86 10.89
N GLU A 402 -9.04 -1.37 10.23
CA GLU A 402 -9.92 -2.21 9.39
C GLU A 402 -9.15 -2.98 8.29
N LEU A 403 -8.26 -2.30 7.57
CA LEU A 403 -7.44 -2.89 6.52
C LEU A 403 -6.42 -3.90 7.08
N LEU A 404 -5.87 -3.61 8.26
CA LEU A 404 -4.95 -4.48 8.97
C LEU A 404 -5.66 -5.75 9.43
N GLU A 405 -6.81 -5.64 10.10
CA GLU A 405 -7.63 -6.78 10.53
C GLU A 405 -8.05 -7.62 9.31
N THR A 406 -8.48 -6.98 8.22
CA THR A 406 -8.82 -7.67 6.95
C THR A 406 -7.63 -8.45 6.38
N ARG A 407 -6.40 -7.93 6.46
CA ARG A 407 -5.18 -8.61 5.99
C ARG A 407 -4.72 -9.71 6.95
N VAL A 408 -4.75 -9.49 8.26
CA VAL A 408 -4.44 -10.48 9.29
C VAL A 408 -5.39 -11.68 9.20
N ASN A 409 -6.69 -11.42 9.12
CA ASN A 409 -7.72 -12.45 9.05
C ASN A 409 -7.53 -13.42 7.88
N LYS A 410 -6.85 -13.04 6.78
CA LYS A 410 -6.52 -13.96 5.67
C LYS A 410 -5.72 -15.20 6.09
N LEU A 411 -5.16 -15.25 7.31
CA LEU A 411 -4.58 -16.48 7.87
C LEU A 411 -5.58 -17.66 7.89
N HIS A 412 -6.89 -17.39 7.96
CA HIS A 412 -7.92 -18.44 7.86
C HIS A 412 -7.83 -19.25 6.57
N LEU A 413 -7.28 -18.68 5.49
CA LEU A 413 -7.08 -19.35 4.20
C LEU A 413 -6.11 -20.53 4.32
N VAL A 414 -5.06 -20.39 5.15
CA VAL A 414 -4.15 -21.51 5.48
C VAL A 414 -4.93 -22.63 6.16
N GLY A 415 -5.86 -22.29 7.06
CA GLY A 415 -6.76 -23.25 7.70
C GLY A 415 -7.76 -23.91 6.74
N THR A 416 -8.26 -23.20 5.71
CA THR A 416 -9.12 -23.81 4.67
C THR A 416 -8.35 -24.67 3.67
N GLU A 417 -7.08 -24.37 3.39
CA GLU A 417 -6.21 -25.26 2.58
C GLU A 417 -5.91 -26.58 3.32
N ILE A 418 -5.70 -26.54 4.63
CA ILE A 418 -5.57 -27.76 5.46
C ILE A 418 -6.89 -28.56 5.44
N GLU A 419 -8.03 -27.88 5.57
CA GLU A 419 -9.36 -28.53 5.52
C GLU A 419 -9.63 -29.16 4.13
N SER A 420 -9.32 -28.46 3.04
CA SER A 420 -9.55 -28.95 1.67
C SER A 420 -8.69 -30.17 1.34
N THR A 421 -7.42 -30.16 1.73
CA THR A 421 -6.49 -31.28 1.53
C THR A 421 -6.87 -32.52 2.35
N LEU A 422 -7.39 -32.34 3.57
CA LEU A 422 -7.92 -33.44 4.38
C LEU A 422 -9.25 -33.98 3.82
N ALA A 423 -10.13 -33.12 3.29
CA ALA A 423 -11.36 -33.54 2.62
C ALA A 423 -11.12 -34.35 1.33
N THR A 424 -9.99 -34.12 0.65
CA THR A 424 -9.58 -34.84 -0.57
C THR A 424 -8.52 -35.93 -0.32
N TRP A 425 -8.30 -36.34 0.93
CA TRP A 425 -7.19 -37.23 1.30
C TRP A 425 -7.26 -38.60 0.62
N GLN A 426 -6.17 -39.04 0.00
CA GLN A 426 -6.04 -40.33 -0.69
C GLN A 426 -4.70 -40.99 -0.36
N GLU A 427 -4.73 -42.16 0.28
CA GLU A 427 -3.52 -42.94 0.57
C GLU A 427 -2.76 -43.37 -0.70
N GLY A 428 -1.44 -43.28 -0.63
CA GLY A 428 -0.52 -43.51 -1.74
C GLY A 428 -0.38 -42.32 -2.70
N ILE A 429 -1.13 -41.22 -2.50
CA ILE A 429 -1.20 -40.08 -3.42
C ILE A 429 -0.95 -38.77 -2.67
N THR A 430 -1.75 -38.44 -1.65
CA THR A 430 -1.60 -37.17 -0.90
C THR A 430 -0.49 -37.21 0.16
N ASP A 431 -0.06 -38.42 0.52
CA ASP A 431 1.05 -38.76 1.42
C ASP A 431 2.33 -39.21 0.68
N LEU A 432 2.34 -39.20 -0.66
CA LEU A 432 3.52 -39.60 -1.43
C LEU A 432 4.66 -38.60 -1.21
N HIS A 433 5.84 -39.12 -0.85
CA HIS A 433 7.06 -38.32 -0.71
C HIS A 433 8.04 -38.65 -1.84
N PRO A 434 8.38 -37.67 -2.70
CA PRO A 434 9.34 -37.90 -3.79
C PRO A 434 10.76 -38.05 -3.23
N SER A 435 11.48 -39.08 -3.67
CA SER A 435 12.84 -39.39 -3.21
C SER A 435 13.83 -38.32 -3.66
N LEU A 436 14.93 -38.12 -2.93
CA LEU A 436 16.03 -37.27 -3.40
C LEU A 436 16.65 -37.74 -4.72
N TRP A 437 16.38 -38.99 -5.13
CA TRP A 437 16.99 -39.67 -6.27
C TRP A 437 15.97 -40.08 -7.36
N ASP A 438 14.78 -39.48 -7.40
CA ASP A 438 13.81 -39.73 -8.48
C ASP A 438 14.33 -39.28 -9.85
N GLU A 439 13.86 -39.91 -10.93
CA GLU A 439 14.20 -39.55 -12.31
C GLU A 439 13.89 -38.07 -12.62
N ASP A 440 12.75 -37.55 -12.14
CA ASP A 440 12.39 -36.13 -12.29
C ASP A 440 13.43 -35.19 -11.69
N MET A 441 14.00 -35.53 -10.53
CA MET A 441 15.03 -34.72 -9.88
C MET A 441 16.33 -34.74 -10.68
N MET A 442 16.72 -35.93 -11.16
CA MET A 442 17.92 -36.14 -11.98
C MET A 442 17.78 -35.53 -13.40
N ALA A 443 16.56 -35.32 -13.89
CA ALA A 443 16.25 -34.70 -15.17
C ALA A 443 16.21 -33.16 -15.13
N THR A 444 16.21 -32.52 -13.94
CA THR A 444 16.24 -31.06 -13.87
C THR A 444 17.58 -30.48 -14.36
N GLU A 445 17.53 -29.74 -15.47
CA GLU A 445 18.73 -29.15 -16.07
C GLU A 445 19.35 -28.06 -15.17
N LEU A 446 20.52 -28.36 -14.61
CA LEU A 446 21.31 -27.43 -13.76
C LEU A 446 21.61 -26.09 -14.45
N SER A 447 21.64 -26.07 -15.79
CA SER A 447 21.87 -24.89 -16.64
C SER A 447 20.81 -23.80 -16.52
N ASN A 448 19.56 -24.14 -16.16
CA ASN A 448 18.43 -23.22 -16.16
C ASN A 448 17.64 -23.17 -14.84
N GLY A 449 18.22 -23.67 -13.73
CA GLY A 449 17.44 -23.84 -12.50
C GLY A 449 18.20 -24.07 -11.20
N GLY A 450 19.45 -23.64 -11.03
CA GLY A 450 20.21 -23.91 -9.79
C GLY A 450 19.51 -23.51 -8.47
N ASN A 451 18.68 -22.45 -8.49
CA ASN A 451 17.83 -22.07 -7.35
C ASN A 451 16.61 -22.98 -7.17
N ILE A 452 16.01 -23.46 -8.27
CA ILE A 452 14.87 -24.39 -8.27
C ILE A 452 15.35 -25.74 -7.73
N PHE A 453 16.44 -26.27 -8.28
CA PHE A 453 17.10 -27.49 -7.78
C PHE A 453 17.44 -27.39 -6.29
N LYS A 454 17.95 -26.25 -5.80
CA LYS A 454 18.16 -26.02 -4.37
C LYS A 454 16.86 -26.02 -3.57
N GLN A 455 15.80 -25.39 -4.07
CA GLN A 455 14.48 -25.38 -3.44
C GLN A 455 13.86 -26.79 -3.40
N ASP A 456 14.04 -27.60 -4.45
CA ASP A 456 13.57 -28.98 -4.54
C ASP A 456 14.34 -29.92 -3.61
N ILE A 457 15.67 -29.78 -3.49
CA ILE A 457 16.43 -30.47 -2.44
C ILE A 457 15.87 -30.11 -1.07
N LEU A 458 15.70 -28.82 -0.78
CA LEU A 458 15.20 -28.37 0.53
C LEU A 458 13.78 -28.93 0.78
N ALA A 459 12.87 -28.84 -0.20
CA ALA A 459 11.53 -29.40 -0.11
C ALA A 459 11.55 -30.90 0.20
N ARG A 460 12.32 -31.70 -0.56
CA ARG A 460 12.46 -33.14 -0.34
C ARG A 460 13.11 -33.47 1.03
N THR A 461 14.16 -32.77 1.44
CA THR A 461 14.80 -32.97 2.77
C THR A 461 13.89 -32.62 3.95
N PHE A 462 12.98 -31.64 3.79
CA PHE A 462 11.98 -31.27 4.78
C PHE A 462 10.65 -32.04 4.64
N GLY A 463 10.61 -33.08 3.79
CA GLY A 463 9.42 -33.91 3.57
C GLY A 463 8.22 -33.15 3.00
N ARG A 464 8.43 -32.01 2.34
CA ARG A 464 7.38 -31.22 1.69
C ARG A 464 6.91 -31.92 0.42
N ASN A 465 5.76 -32.56 0.49
CA ASN A 465 5.02 -32.97 -0.69
C ASN A 465 4.17 -31.80 -1.23
N ASP A 466 3.52 -31.99 -2.37
CA ASP A 466 2.67 -30.97 -3.02
C ASP A 466 1.57 -30.41 -2.07
N ALA A 467 0.95 -31.27 -1.25
CA ALA A 467 -0.05 -30.84 -0.26
C ALA A 467 0.54 -29.94 0.85
N VAL A 468 1.74 -30.25 1.37
CA VAL A 468 2.43 -29.39 2.35
C VAL A 468 2.86 -28.09 1.68
N SER A 469 3.43 -28.15 0.47
CA SER A 469 3.90 -27.00 -0.28
C SER A 469 2.78 -26.00 -0.58
N ARG A 470 1.56 -26.45 -0.91
CA ARG A 470 0.38 -25.56 -1.02
C ARG A 470 0.13 -24.76 0.27
N VAL A 471 -0.05 -25.44 1.39
CA VAL A 471 -0.33 -24.80 2.69
C VAL A 471 0.81 -23.86 3.10
N VAL A 472 2.06 -24.30 2.94
CA VAL A 472 3.26 -23.50 3.28
C VAL A 472 3.36 -22.26 2.38
N SER A 473 3.09 -22.37 1.08
CA SER A 473 3.07 -21.20 0.18
C SER A 473 1.92 -20.22 0.49
N SER A 474 0.74 -20.72 0.88
CA SER A 474 -0.37 -19.89 1.38
C SER A 474 0.01 -19.13 2.66
N PHE A 475 0.77 -19.77 3.55
CA PHE A 475 1.33 -19.11 4.72
C PHE A 475 2.41 -18.07 4.37
N HIS A 476 3.34 -18.36 3.46
CA HIS A 476 4.39 -17.41 3.03
C HIS A 476 3.78 -16.16 2.35
N THR A 477 2.81 -16.35 1.46
CA THR A 477 2.11 -15.24 0.79
C THR A 477 1.32 -14.38 1.77
N TRP A 478 0.66 -14.97 2.77
CA TRP A 478 0.07 -14.23 3.88
C TRP A 478 1.14 -13.50 4.72
N ARG A 479 2.24 -14.17 5.05
CA ARG A 479 3.33 -13.61 5.87
C ARG A 479 3.92 -12.35 5.23
N HIS A 480 4.19 -12.36 3.92
CA HIS A 480 4.67 -11.18 3.21
C HIS A 480 3.69 -10.00 3.27
N LEU A 481 2.37 -10.24 3.23
CA LEU A 481 1.38 -9.17 3.41
C LEU A 481 1.42 -8.55 4.83
N ILE A 482 1.84 -9.30 5.84
CA ILE A 482 2.03 -8.81 7.22
C ILE A 482 3.37 -8.11 7.37
N GLU A 483 4.45 -8.63 6.77
CA GLU A 483 5.75 -7.97 6.72
C GLU A 483 5.64 -6.60 6.02
N GLU A 484 4.89 -6.50 4.92
CA GLU A 484 4.55 -5.22 4.28
C GLU A 484 3.90 -4.22 5.26
N ILE A 485 2.85 -4.63 5.98
CA ILE A 485 2.20 -3.77 7.00
C ILE A 485 3.23 -3.32 8.04
N GLY A 486 4.06 -4.24 8.53
CA GLY A 486 5.18 -3.93 9.43
C GLY A 486 6.08 -2.84 8.87
N THR A 487 6.53 -2.97 7.60
CA THR A 487 7.37 -1.95 6.95
C THR A 487 6.69 -0.59 6.79
N TYR A 488 5.37 -0.53 6.64
CA TYR A 488 4.64 0.73 6.58
C TYR A 488 4.47 1.36 7.97
N ILE A 489 4.22 0.57 9.02
CA ILE A 489 4.23 1.05 10.42
C ILE A 489 5.63 1.58 10.77
N ASP A 490 6.67 0.89 10.34
CA ASP A 490 8.07 1.29 10.45
C ASP A 490 8.46 2.53 9.63
N GLN A 491 7.66 2.91 8.63
CA GLN A 491 7.81 4.18 7.92
C GLN A 491 7.14 5.30 8.71
N LEU A 492 5.95 5.06 9.29
CA LEU A 492 5.25 6.02 10.13
C LEU A 492 6.07 6.42 11.37
N THR A 493 6.79 5.49 12.01
CA THR A 493 7.67 5.79 13.15
C THR A 493 8.90 6.63 12.78
N LYS A 494 9.31 6.62 11.50
CA LYS A 494 10.49 7.34 10.99
C LYS A 494 10.13 8.71 10.39
N GLN A 495 8.84 9.03 10.24
CA GLN A 495 8.38 10.33 9.76
C GLN A 495 8.67 11.43 10.81
N ARG A 496 9.30 12.51 10.35
CA ARG A 496 9.49 13.75 11.11
C ARG A 496 8.53 14.80 10.58
N TRP A 497 7.99 15.62 11.47
CA TRP A 497 6.97 16.62 11.17
C TRP A 497 7.43 18.03 11.57
N ASP A 498 8.74 18.26 11.53
CA ASP A 498 9.41 19.35 12.28
C ASP A 498 9.92 20.50 11.37
N ASP A 499 10.29 20.23 10.11
CA ASP A 499 11.25 21.07 9.34
C ASP A 499 10.73 22.39 8.71
N ASP A 500 9.41 22.64 8.60
CA ASP A 500 8.87 23.69 7.70
C ASP A 500 8.22 24.92 8.39
N LEU A 501 8.16 24.99 9.74
CA LEU A 501 7.34 25.99 10.47
C LEU A 501 8.02 26.66 11.69
N GLU A 502 9.35 26.79 11.70
CA GLU A 502 10.14 27.39 12.80
C GLU A 502 9.68 28.80 13.27
N ASP A 503 8.89 29.53 12.48
CA ASP A 503 8.52 30.93 12.73
C ASP A 503 7.19 31.18 13.49
N MET A 504 6.31 30.18 13.72
CA MET A 504 4.93 30.46 14.23
C MET A 504 4.25 29.49 15.22
N GLU A 505 4.74 28.26 15.43
CA GLU A 505 4.16 27.34 16.45
C GLU A 505 5.00 27.36 17.75
N ASP A 506 4.40 26.93 18.87
CA ASP A 506 5.09 26.82 20.17
C ASP A 506 5.84 25.48 20.24
N ASP A 507 7.07 25.44 20.76
CA ASP A 507 7.92 24.25 20.77
C ASP A 507 7.22 23.06 21.45
N GLU A 508 6.50 23.30 22.55
CA GLU A 508 5.71 22.28 23.26
C GLU A 508 4.58 21.69 22.39
N SER A 509 4.00 22.50 21.49
CA SER A 509 2.94 22.06 20.56
C SER A 509 3.49 21.24 19.38
N LEU A 510 4.73 21.53 18.96
CA LEU A 510 5.44 20.77 17.93
C LEU A 510 5.89 19.41 18.50
N GLU A 511 6.51 19.38 19.68
CA GLU A 511 6.95 18.13 20.33
C GLU A 511 5.76 17.20 20.62
N SER A 512 4.65 17.72 21.15
CA SER A 512 3.44 16.92 21.40
C SER A 512 2.84 16.36 20.10
N ARG A 513 2.76 17.16 19.03
CA ARG A 513 2.34 16.70 17.69
C ARG A 513 3.26 15.60 17.13
N GLN A 514 4.58 15.75 17.24
CA GLN A 514 5.55 14.76 16.79
C GLN A 514 5.40 13.46 17.61
N ASN A 515 5.21 13.53 18.93
CA ASN A 515 4.94 12.36 19.78
C ASN A 515 3.65 11.63 19.36
N LEU A 516 2.54 12.35 19.16
CA LEU A 516 1.26 11.80 18.73
C LEU A 516 1.37 11.06 17.37
N LEU A 517 1.99 11.71 16.36
CA LEU A 517 1.99 11.21 14.98
C LEU A 517 3.06 10.17 14.67
N SER A 518 4.18 10.13 15.41
CA SER A 518 5.32 9.22 15.17
C SER A 518 5.52 8.15 16.24
N LYS A 519 4.94 8.30 17.44
CA LYS A 519 5.03 7.30 18.52
C LYS A 519 3.67 6.69 18.84
N GLU A 520 2.66 7.50 19.15
CA GLU A 520 1.37 6.97 19.61
C GLU A 520 0.56 6.30 18.47
N ASP A 521 0.38 6.98 17.32
CA ASP A 521 -0.34 6.37 16.18
C ASP A 521 0.31 5.04 15.74
N PRO A 522 1.64 4.92 15.55
CA PRO A 522 2.24 3.65 15.13
C PRO A 522 2.27 2.58 16.23
N GLN A 523 2.41 2.96 17.51
CA GLN A 523 2.30 2.00 18.63
C GLN A 523 0.89 1.40 18.71
N MET A 524 -0.16 2.23 18.58
CA MET A 524 -1.54 1.78 18.55
C MET A 524 -1.79 0.79 17.39
N LEU A 525 -1.27 1.08 16.19
CA LEU A 525 -1.35 0.16 15.04
C LEU A 525 -0.57 -1.13 15.28
N GLN A 526 0.61 -1.07 15.92
CA GLN A 526 1.42 -2.25 16.24
C GLN A 526 0.77 -3.12 17.32
N ASP A 527 0.13 -2.53 18.33
CA ASP A 527 -0.59 -3.27 19.38
C ASP A 527 -1.87 -3.91 18.82
N HIS A 528 -2.61 -3.22 17.95
CA HIS A 528 -3.70 -3.82 17.18
C HIS A 528 -3.20 -4.96 16.27
N LEU A 529 -2.03 -4.83 15.64
CA LEU A 529 -1.40 -5.90 14.87
C LEU A 529 -1.09 -7.12 15.73
N ASN A 530 -0.43 -6.91 16.88
CA ASN A 530 -0.06 -7.97 17.80
C ASN A 530 -1.31 -8.71 18.34
N SER A 531 -2.34 -7.96 18.74
CA SER A 531 -3.61 -8.52 19.26
C SER A 531 -4.39 -9.29 18.18
N SER A 532 -4.46 -8.77 16.96
CA SER A 532 -5.16 -9.42 15.85
C SER A 532 -4.41 -10.67 15.37
N LEU A 533 -3.08 -10.62 15.34
CA LEU A 533 -2.25 -11.80 15.07
C LEU A 533 -2.50 -12.88 16.13
N GLU A 534 -2.49 -12.53 17.43
CA GLU A 534 -2.79 -13.49 18.50
C GLU A 534 -4.15 -14.17 18.31
N LYS A 535 -5.22 -13.41 18.03
CA LYS A 535 -6.56 -13.96 17.73
C LYS A 535 -6.53 -14.90 16.52
N SER A 536 -5.96 -14.47 15.40
CA SER A 536 -5.93 -15.27 14.16
C SER A 536 -5.14 -16.59 14.32
N PHE A 537 -4.05 -16.59 15.09
CA PHE A 537 -3.30 -17.82 15.41
C PHE A 537 -4.05 -18.71 16.41
N GLN A 538 -4.82 -18.14 17.35
CA GLN A 538 -5.71 -18.92 18.22
C GLN A 538 -6.83 -19.60 17.40
N GLU A 539 -7.44 -18.89 16.44
CA GLU A 539 -8.44 -19.45 15.51
C GLU A 539 -7.85 -20.53 14.59
N LEU A 540 -6.65 -20.33 14.05
CA LEU A 540 -5.95 -21.36 13.29
C LEU A 540 -5.63 -22.58 14.18
N HIS A 541 -5.25 -22.37 15.44
CA HIS A 541 -4.96 -23.46 16.37
C HIS A 541 -6.20 -24.29 16.73
N THR A 542 -7.33 -23.63 17.01
CA THR A 542 -8.60 -24.34 17.28
C THR A 542 -9.09 -25.07 16.02
N LYS A 543 -8.94 -24.49 14.83
CA LYS A 543 -9.29 -25.15 13.56
C LYS A 543 -8.40 -26.38 13.26
N ILE A 544 -7.09 -26.30 13.47
CA ILE A 544 -6.21 -27.47 13.31
C ILE A 544 -6.58 -28.55 14.34
N THR A 545 -6.89 -28.15 15.58
CA THR A 545 -7.31 -29.09 16.65
C THR A 545 -8.62 -29.80 16.28
N SER A 546 -9.63 -29.08 15.79
CA SER A 546 -10.90 -29.70 15.39
C SER A 546 -10.75 -30.63 14.17
N LEU A 547 -9.88 -30.30 13.22
CA LEU A 547 -9.57 -31.18 12.07
C LEU A 547 -8.84 -32.45 12.51
N VAL A 548 -7.88 -32.37 13.45
CA VAL A 548 -7.25 -33.56 14.05
C VAL A 548 -8.30 -34.41 14.77
N ASP A 549 -9.17 -33.78 15.56
CA ASP A 549 -10.21 -34.46 16.33
C ASP A 549 -11.24 -35.18 15.44
N GLN A 550 -11.64 -34.58 14.32
CA GLN A 550 -12.55 -35.18 13.33
C GLN A 550 -11.96 -36.43 12.64
N HIS A 551 -10.64 -36.53 12.53
CA HIS A 551 -9.97 -37.64 11.84
C HIS A 551 -9.37 -38.70 12.77
N LYS A 552 -9.56 -38.61 14.10
CA LYS A 552 -9.01 -39.56 15.09
C LYS A 552 -9.28 -41.03 14.77
N ASP A 553 -10.51 -41.36 14.34
CA ASP A 553 -10.93 -42.73 14.07
C ASP A 553 -10.59 -43.20 12.64
N ASN A 554 -9.93 -42.36 11.83
CA ASN A 554 -9.56 -42.69 10.46
C ASN A 554 -8.28 -43.55 10.44
N LYS A 555 -8.24 -44.60 9.62
CA LYS A 555 -7.07 -45.49 9.47
C LYS A 555 -5.80 -44.73 9.06
N SER A 556 -5.95 -43.62 8.34
CA SER A 556 -4.84 -42.75 7.89
C SER A 556 -4.39 -41.72 8.93
N ILE A 557 -4.89 -41.74 10.18
CA ILE A 557 -4.55 -40.75 11.23
C ILE A 557 -3.04 -40.57 11.45
N GLY A 558 -2.24 -41.63 11.32
CA GLY A 558 -0.77 -41.53 11.40
C GLY A 558 -0.18 -40.67 10.28
N LYS A 559 -0.65 -40.85 9.04
CA LYS A 559 -0.19 -40.09 7.86
C LYS A 559 -0.71 -38.65 7.85
N ILE A 560 -1.94 -38.45 8.32
CA ILE A 560 -2.50 -37.11 8.61
C ILE A 560 -1.67 -36.41 9.69
N SER A 561 -1.21 -37.14 10.71
CA SER A 561 -0.37 -36.58 11.77
C SER A 561 1.02 -36.17 11.26
N VAL A 562 1.63 -36.95 10.36
CA VAL A 562 2.85 -36.57 9.63
C VAL A 562 2.67 -35.26 8.86
N TYR A 563 1.57 -35.16 8.09
CA TYR A 563 1.23 -33.97 7.31
C TYR A 563 1.12 -32.71 8.19
N ILE A 564 0.37 -32.81 9.29
CA ILE A 564 0.15 -31.70 10.22
C ILE A 564 1.44 -31.35 11.00
N LEU A 565 2.27 -32.32 11.38
CA LEU A 565 3.56 -32.07 12.03
C LEU A 565 4.50 -31.24 11.14
N ARG A 566 4.55 -31.53 9.82
CA ARG A 566 5.37 -30.75 8.87
C ARG A 566 4.87 -29.33 8.68
N ILE A 567 3.55 -29.13 8.58
CA ILE A 567 2.94 -27.80 8.52
C ILE A 567 3.18 -27.02 9.83
N LEU A 568 2.99 -27.64 10.98
CA LEU A 568 3.24 -27.02 12.28
C LEU A 568 4.72 -26.65 12.45
N ARG A 569 5.66 -27.50 12.00
CA ARG A 569 7.10 -27.17 12.00
C ARG A 569 7.39 -25.94 11.16
N ASP A 570 6.89 -25.91 9.92
CA ASP A 570 7.21 -24.84 8.97
C ASP A 570 6.58 -23.51 9.40
N ILE A 571 5.34 -23.51 9.90
CA ILE A 571 4.72 -22.32 10.51
C ILE A 571 5.47 -21.90 11.79
N ARG A 572 5.89 -22.84 12.65
CA ARG A 572 6.61 -22.53 13.90
C ARG A 572 8.02 -21.99 13.69
N ALA A 573 8.71 -22.41 12.64
CA ALA A 573 10.02 -21.86 12.25
C ALA A 573 9.94 -20.37 11.88
N GLU A 574 8.77 -19.93 11.41
CA GLU A 574 8.51 -18.60 10.88
C GLU A 574 7.42 -17.84 11.66
N LEU A 575 7.33 -18.06 12.98
CA LEU A 575 6.45 -17.26 13.84
C LEU A 575 6.96 -15.82 14.00
N PRO A 576 6.05 -14.82 14.08
CA PRO A 576 6.40 -13.49 14.55
C PRO A 576 7.01 -13.52 15.97
N SER A 577 7.85 -12.53 16.29
CA SER A 577 8.55 -12.42 17.58
C SER A 577 7.66 -11.99 18.76
N ILE A 578 6.41 -12.47 18.80
CA ILE A 578 5.40 -12.18 19.82
C ILE A 578 5.40 -13.34 20.84
N PRO A 579 5.63 -13.10 22.15
CA PRO A 579 5.73 -14.16 23.15
C PRO A 579 4.50 -15.07 23.27
N ALA A 580 3.29 -14.52 23.06
CA ALA A 580 2.05 -15.30 23.08
C ALA A 580 2.00 -16.39 21.99
N LEU A 581 2.50 -16.07 20.79
CA LEU A 581 2.47 -16.96 19.63
C LEU A 581 3.41 -18.16 19.76
N GLN A 582 4.46 -18.06 20.59
CA GLN A 582 5.44 -19.15 20.78
C GLN A 582 4.81 -20.47 21.28
N LYS A 583 3.62 -20.39 21.90
CA LYS A 583 2.83 -21.55 22.37
C LYS A 583 2.03 -22.25 21.25
N PHE A 584 1.89 -21.65 20.08
CA PHE A 584 1.06 -22.14 18.97
C PHE A 584 1.35 -23.61 18.61
N GLY A 585 0.35 -24.49 18.72
CA GLY A 585 0.45 -25.89 18.30
C GLY A 585 1.21 -26.83 19.24
N ILE A 586 1.87 -26.36 20.31
CA ILE A 586 2.66 -27.24 21.22
C ILE A 586 1.79 -28.34 21.85
N SER A 587 0.55 -28.02 22.21
CA SER A 587 -0.45 -28.95 22.75
C SER A 587 -0.77 -30.12 21.82
N LEU A 588 -0.73 -29.91 20.50
CA LEU A 588 -0.99 -30.93 19.48
C LEU A 588 0.20 -31.85 19.25
N VAL A 589 1.44 -31.38 19.47
CA VAL A 589 2.66 -32.13 19.14
C VAL A 589 2.72 -33.49 19.85
N SER A 590 2.23 -33.59 21.09
CA SER A 590 2.26 -34.85 21.84
C SER A 590 1.35 -35.92 21.21
N SER A 591 0.09 -35.61 20.92
CA SER A 591 -0.85 -36.57 20.32
C SER A 591 -0.48 -36.92 18.88
N LEU A 592 0.03 -35.95 18.12
CA LEU A 592 0.55 -36.19 16.77
C LEU A 592 1.78 -37.11 16.78
N HIS A 593 2.68 -36.99 17.76
CA HIS A 593 3.80 -37.92 17.94
C HIS A 593 3.36 -39.33 18.39
N GLU A 594 2.29 -39.45 19.19
CA GLU A 594 1.73 -40.75 19.57
C GLU A 594 1.10 -41.46 18.36
N ASN A 595 0.36 -40.73 17.51
CA ASN A 595 -0.19 -41.25 16.25
C ASN A 595 0.92 -41.66 15.26
N LEU A 596 1.99 -40.86 15.15
CA LEU A 596 3.18 -41.20 14.38
C LEU A 596 3.84 -42.48 14.88
N ALA A 597 4.02 -42.61 16.20
CA ALA A 597 4.62 -43.78 16.83
C ALA A 597 3.80 -45.05 16.58
N GLY A 598 2.47 -44.97 16.65
CA GLY A 598 1.58 -46.08 16.29
C GLY A 598 1.78 -46.56 14.85
N MET A 599 1.70 -45.64 13.88
CA MET A 599 1.83 -45.97 12.46
C MET A 599 3.20 -46.55 12.09
N VAL A 600 4.29 -45.99 12.64
CA VAL A 600 5.67 -46.44 12.35
C VAL A 600 5.99 -47.78 13.02
N SER A 601 5.31 -48.13 14.12
CA SER A 601 5.55 -49.37 14.84
C SER A 601 4.61 -50.52 14.48
N GLU A 602 3.48 -50.27 13.80
CA GLU A 602 2.46 -51.27 13.46
C GLU A 602 3.06 -52.51 12.78
N GLU A 603 3.71 -52.36 11.62
CA GLU A 603 4.30 -53.49 10.91
C GLU A 603 5.46 -54.15 11.69
N PRO A 604 6.47 -53.42 12.22
CA PRO A 604 7.54 -54.02 13.02
C PRO A 604 7.02 -54.85 14.21
N VAL A 605 6.05 -54.32 14.97
CA VAL A 605 5.47 -55.01 16.14
C VAL A 605 4.66 -56.23 15.71
N LEU A 606 3.83 -56.14 14.66
CA LEU A 606 3.10 -57.30 14.14
C LEU A 606 4.03 -58.41 13.63
N ASN A 607 5.11 -58.05 12.95
CA ASN A 607 6.10 -59.01 12.46
C ASN A 607 6.92 -59.62 13.62
N PHE A 608 7.18 -58.86 14.67
CA PHE A 608 7.80 -59.35 15.91
C PHE A 608 6.87 -60.32 16.66
N ALA A 609 5.60 -59.97 16.89
CA ALA A 609 4.61 -60.82 17.55
C ALA A 609 4.43 -62.18 16.83
N LYS A 610 4.35 -62.17 15.48
CA LYS A 610 4.34 -63.41 14.66
C LYS A 610 5.62 -64.27 14.84
N SER A 611 6.74 -63.66 15.22
CA SER A 611 8.00 -64.37 15.42
C SER A 611 8.15 -64.95 16.83
N LEU A 612 7.57 -64.31 17.86
CA LEU A 612 7.54 -64.82 19.24
C LEU A 612 6.82 -66.18 19.36
N LYS A 613 5.83 -66.45 18.48
CA LYS A 613 5.12 -67.73 18.42
C LYS A 613 5.94 -68.90 17.84
N LYS A 614 7.20 -68.69 17.44
CA LYS A 614 8.06 -69.72 16.81
C LYS A 614 8.95 -70.44 17.83
N LYS A 615 8.86 -71.77 17.91
CA LYS A 615 9.62 -72.63 18.85
C LYS A 615 11.09 -72.89 18.43
N LYS A 616 11.82 -71.93 17.85
CA LYS A 616 13.21 -72.13 17.39
C LYS A 616 14.22 -71.29 18.20
N VAL A 617 15.18 -71.97 18.83
CA VAL A 617 16.35 -71.35 19.49
C VAL A 617 17.32 -70.85 18.41
N ALA A 618 17.99 -69.72 18.64
CA ALA A 618 19.07 -69.24 17.79
C ALA A 618 20.36 -70.09 18.02
N GLY A 619 21.16 -70.31 16.98
CA GLY A 619 22.40 -71.07 17.11
C GLY A 619 23.37 -70.41 18.09
N ARG A 620 23.89 -71.18 19.05
CA ARG A 620 24.85 -70.69 20.05
C ARG A 620 26.24 -70.52 19.47
N ALA A 621 27.01 -69.60 20.06
CA ALA A 621 28.45 -69.56 19.87
C ALA A 621 29.08 -70.76 20.61
N LEU A 622 29.60 -71.74 19.85
CA LEU A 622 30.12 -73.04 20.32
C LEU A 622 31.31 -72.98 21.31
N TRP A 623 31.71 -71.80 21.78
CA TRP A 623 33.00 -71.57 22.44
C TRP A 623 32.96 -70.60 23.64
N GLU A 624 31.80 -70.09 24.07
CA GLU A 624 31.73 -69.05 25.12
C GLU A 624 30.94 -69.45 26.38
N GLY A 625 31.66 -70.05 27.34
CA GLY A 625 31.31 -70.09 28.76
C GLY A 625 30.58 -71.33 29.27
N THR A 626 30.77 -71.61 30.56
CA THR A 626 30.03 -72.63 31.32
C THR A 626 29.17 -71.95 32.40
N PRO A 627 27.83 -72.11 32.38
CA PRO A 627 27.03 -72.61 31.27
C PRO A 627 27.05 -71.66 30.06
N GLU A 628 26.61 -72.18 28.91
CA GLU A 628 26.45 -71.41 27.68
C GLU A 628 25.32 -70.37 27.84
N LEU A 629 25.66 -69.09 27.69
CA LEU A 629 24.71 -67.99 27.75
C LEU A 629 24.63 -67.27 26.39
N PRO A 630 23.47 -66.70 26.01
CA PRO A 630 23.38 -65.89 24.80
C PRO A 630 24.31 -64.68 24.85
N VAL A 631 24.97 -64.40 23.72
CA VAL A 631 25.83 -63.21 23.50
C VAL A 631 25.36 -62.36 22.30
N GLN A 632 24.28 -62.79 21.64
CA GLN A 632 23.62 -62.09 20.54
C GLN A 632 22.10 -62.17 20.74
N PRO A 633 21.35 -61.13 20.34
CA PRO A 633 19.89 -61.18 20.36
C PRO A 633 19.38 -62.16 19.30
N SER A 634 18.15 -62.65 19.46
CA SER A 634 17.57 -63.53 18.46
C SER A 634 17.43 -62.83 17.10
N PRO A 635 17.38 -63.59 15.98
CA PRO A 635 17.09 -63.05 14.66
C PRO A 635 15.75 -62.32 14.56
N ALA A 636 14.82 -62.56 15.49
CA ALA A 636 13.56 -61.82 15.60
C ALA A 636 13.81 -60.40 16.14
N THR A 637 14.47 -60.29 17.28
CA THR A 637 14.78 -59.02 17.96
C THR A 637 15.68 -58.13 17.11
N PHE A 638 16.69 -58.69 16.43
CA PHE A 638 17.51 -57.96 15.46
C PHE A 638 16.68 -57.45 14.26
N LYS A 639 15.81 -58.29 13.69
CA LYS A 639 14.93 -57.89 12.57
C LYS A 639 13.90 -56.85 12.96
N PHE A 640 13.38 -56.90 14.19
CA PHE A 640 12.49 -55.89 14.75
C PHE A 640 13.18 -54.53 14.84
N LEU A 641 14.35 -54.45 15.49
CA LEU A 641 15.10 -53.20 15.62
C LEU A 641 15.50 -52.62 14.24
N ARG A 642 15.92 -53.49 13.30
CA ARG A 642 16.22 -53.08 11.93
C ARG A 642 14.97 -52.59 11.20
N GLY A 643 13.87 -53.33 11.24
CA GLY A 643 12.61 -52.98 10.60
C GLY A 643 12.05 -51.66 11.12
N LEU A 644 12.13 -51.43 12.44
CA LEU A 644 11.77 -50.16 13.07
C LEU A 644 12.66 -49.01 12.58
N SER A 645 13.98 -49.19 12.55
CA SER A 645 14.89 -48.14 12.04
C SER A 645 14.65 -47.80 10.56
N THR A 646 14.24 -48.78 9.74
CA THR A 646 13.84 -48.57 8.35
C THR A 646 12.51 -47.82 8.26
N ALA A 647 11.46 -48.26 8.97
CA ALA A 647 10.18 -47.57 9.00
C ALA A 647 10.27 -46.11 9.53
N MET A 648 11.16 -45.84 10.50
CA MET A 648 11.47 -44.48 10.94
C MET A 648 12.12 -43.64 9.83
N ALA A 649 13.05 -44.21 9.07
CA ALA A 649 13.68 -43.53 7.94
C ALA A 649 12.67 -43.25 6.80
N ASP A 650 11.82 -44.22 6.48
CA ASP A 650 10.81 -44.15 5.42
C ASP A 650 9.72 -43.10 5.72
N ALA A 651 9.33 -42.93 6.99
CA ALA A 651 8.43 -41.86 7.41
C ALA A 651 9.03 -40.44 7.23
N GLY A 652 10.37 -40.35 7.24
CA GLY A 652 11.14 -39.13 7.08
C GLY A 652 11.95 -38.77 8.32
N ALA A 653 13.27 -38.57 8.13
CA ALA A 653 14.18 -38.14 9.19
C ALA A 653 13.81 -36.79 9.83
N ASP A 654 13.04 -35.96 9.12
CA ASP A 654 12.63 -34.60 9.50
C ASP A 654 11.58 -34.53 10.63
N LEU A 655 10.98 -35.67 10.99
CA LEU A 655 9.98 -35.80 12.05
C LEU A 655 10.59 -36.16 13.43
N TRP A 656 11.79 -36.76 13.43
CA TRP A 656 12.34 -37.42 14.62
C TRP A 656 13.15 -36.49 15.51
N SER A 657 12.45 -35.64 16.26
CA SER A 657 13.04 -34.91 17.39
C SER A 657 13.35 -35.85 18.57
N PRO A 658 14.28 -35.48 19.49
CA PRO A 658 14.51 -36.24 20.73
C PRO A 658 13.26 -36.45 21.58
N VAL A 659 12.24 -35.58 21.43
CA VAL A 659 10.93 -35.74 22.09
C VAL A 659 10.08 -36.79 21.37
N ALA A 660 10.02 -36.76 20.03
CA ALA A 660 9.33 -37.78 19.24
C ALA A 660 9.91 -39.19 19.47
N VAL A 661 11.24 -39.31 19.52
CA VAL A 661 11.91 -40.58 19.81
C VAL A 661 11.60 -41.09 21.22
N LYS A 662 11.51 -40.21 22.23
CA LYS A 662 11.06 -40.59 23.59
C LYS A 662 9.62 -41.10 23.62
N VAL A 663 8.71 -40.44 22.88
CA VAL A 663 7.31 -40.89 22.75
C VAL A 663 7.25 -42.28 22.08
N LEU A 664 7.98 -42.47 20.98
CA LEU A 664 8.10 -43.77 20.30
C LEU A 664 8.63 -44.86 21.24
N LYS A 665 9.73 -44.60 21.97
CA LYS A 665 10.32 -45.56 22.90
C LYS A 665 9.34 -45.97 24.01
N ALA A 666 8.62 -45.02 24.61
CA ALA A 666 7.60 -45.30 25.62
C ALA A 666 6.37 -46.06 25.07
N TYR A 667 5.95 -45.75 23.83
CA TYR A 667 4.88 -46.47 23.15
C TYR A 667 5.26 -47.94 22.88
N LEU A 668 6.49 -48.16 22.40
CA LEU A 668 7.04 -49.48 22.11
C LEU A 668 7.27 -50.34 23.35
N ASP A 669 7.75 -49.78 24.46
CA ASP A 669 7.89 -50.53 25.73
C ASP A 669 6.55 -51.15 26.15
N SER A 670 5.45 -50.39 26.06
CA SER A 670 4.12 -50.94 26.34
C SER A 670 3.72 -52.00 25.30
N GLN A 671 3.69 -51.64 24.01
CA GLN A 671 3.17 -52.53 22.96
C GLN A 671 3.94 -53.85 22.85
N VAL A 672 5.27 -53.79 22.92
CA VAL A 672 6.10 -54.99 22.88
C VAL A 672 5.94 -55.81 24.16
N GLY A 673 5.85 -55.17 25.35
CA GLY A 673 5.57 -55.87 26.61
C GLY A 673 4.21 -56.58 26.61
N ASP A 674 3.17 -55.95 26.08
CA ASP A 674 1.82 -56.52 25.97
C ASP A 674 1.77 -57.71 24.98
N GLN A 675 2.38 -57.57 23.79
CA GLN A 675 2.47 -58.65 22.80
C GLN A 675 3.37 -59.82 23.24
N TRP A 676 4.39 -59.56 24.07
CA TRP A 676 5.27 -60.61 24.59
C TRP A 676 4.65 -61.35 25.77
N SER A 677 4.05 -60.64 26.73
CA SER A 677 3.38 -61.28 27.88
C SER A 677 2.19 -62.15 27.45
N THR A 678 1.43 -61.73 26.44
CA THR A 678 0.38 -62.57 25.82
C THR A 678 0.95 -63.80 25.14
N ALA A 679 2.00 -63.67 24.32
CA ALA A 679 2.68 -64.80 23.69
C ALA A 679 3.34 -65.78 24.69
N LEU A 680 3.74 -65.30 25.88
CA LEU A 680 4.26 -66.13 26.97
C LEU A 680 3.12 -66.93 27.63
N LYS A 681 1.98 -66.30 27.91
CA LYS A 681 0.80 -66.94 28.52
C LYS A 681 0.15 -67.99 27.60
N GLU A 682 -0.08 -67.65 26.32
CA GLU A 682 -0.56 -68.62 25.30
C GLU A 682 0.32 -69.89 25.27
N ARG A 683 1.62 -69.74 25.53
CA ARG A 683 2.60 -70.82 25.49
C ARG A 683 2.61 -71.67 26.77
N GLU A 684 2.28 -71.09 27.91
CA GLU A 684 2.09 -71.80 29.19
C GLU A 684 0.79 -72.62 29.15
N GLU A 685 -0.30 -72.05 28.65
CA GLU A 685 -1.57 -72.76 28.42
C GLU A 685 -1.40 -73.93 27.45
N ALA A 686 -0.65 -73.73 26.35
CA ALA A 686 -0.32 -74.78 25.39
C ALA A 686 0.64 -75.86 25.93
N ALA A 687 1.33 -75.62 27.04
CA ALA A 687 2.15 -76.62 27.73
C ALA A 687 1.32 -77.45 28.73
N ALA A 688 0.35 -76.83 29.40
CA ALA A 688 -0.52 -77.49 30.37
C ALA A 688 -1.52 -78.49 29.75
N GLY A 689 -1.94 -78.28 28.49
CA GLY A 689 -2.95 -79.10 27.82
C GLY A 689 -2.51 -80.51 27.35
N ASN A 690 -1.23 -80.87 27.49
CA ASN A 690 -0.65 -82.02 26.77
C ASN A 690 -0.39 -83.27 27.63
N GLY A 691 -1.00 -83.38 28.82
CA GLY A 691 -0.84 -84.58 29.67
C GLY A 691 -2.10 -85.06 30.39
N THR A 692 -2.41 -86.36 30.19
CA THR A 692 -3.25 -87.31 31.02
C THR A 692 -4.59 -87.70 30.34
N THR A 693 -4.95 -88.98 30.11
CA THR A 693 -4.51 -90.27 30.69
C THR A 693 -4.47 -91.41 29.64
N HIS A 694 -3.77 -92.52 29.95
CA HIS A 694 -4.03 -93.89 29.43
C HIS A 694 -4.41 -94.76 30.64
N SER A 695 -5.59 -95.40 30.71
CA SER A 695 -5.88 -96.82 30.33
C SER A 695 -6.82 -97.42 31.41
N PRO A 696 -7.37 -98.66 31.29
CA PRO A 696 -7.70 -99.48 30.11
C PRO A 696 -9.14 -100.09 30.13
N THR A 697 -9.69 -100.51 28.98
CA THR A 697 -10.71 -101.58 28.93
C THR A 697 -10.65 -102.38 27.62
N GLU A 698 -11.24 -103.57 27.65
CA GLU A 698 -11.08 -104.73 26.74
C GLU A 698 -11.65 -104.57 25.31
N ALA A 699 -11.20 -105.47 24.42
CA ALA A 699 -11.76 -105.67 23.07
C ALA A 699 -13.11 -106.46 23.14
N PRO A 700 -13.92 -106.51 22.05
CA PRO A 700 -13.61 -107.44 20.95
C PRO A 700 -13.99 -106.99 19.51
N GLU A 701 -13.24 -107.56 18.55
CA GLU A 701 -13.64 -108.16 17.26
C GLU A 701 -14.47 -107.43 16.17
N THR A 702 -14.02 -107.68 14.92
CA THR A 702 -14.75 -107.67 13.62
C THR A 702 -15.27 -106.31 13.07
N ASP A 703 -15.27 -106.06 11.76
CA ASP A 703 -14.94 -106.92 10.60
C ASP A 703 -14.31 -106.13 9.43
N ALA A 704 -13.86 -106.85 8.40
CA ALA A 704 -13.10 -106.31 7.26
C ALA A 704 -13.92 -105.55 6.20
N GLU A 705 -13.25 -104.68 5.41
CA GLU A 705 -13.20 -104.87 3.95
C GLU A 705 -12.02 -104.11 3.30
N GLU A 706 -11.51 -104.67 2.20
CA GLU A 706 -10.26 -104.27 1.53
C GLU A 706 -10.47 -103.20 0.43
N LYS A 707 -9.44 -102.39 0.15
CA LYS A 707 -8.76 -102.47 -1.16
C LYS A 707 -7.44 -101.71 -1.24
N GLU A 708 -6.50 -102.33 -1.96
CA GLU A 708 -5.11 -101.93 -2.13
C GLU A 708 -4.91 -100.75 -3.10
N GLY A 709 -3.77 -100.07 -2.98
CA GLY A 709 -3.36 -98.94 -3.83
C GLY A 709 -1.93 -98.47 -3.56
N ASP A 710 -0.99 -99.42 -3.64
CA ASP A 710 0.47 -99.35 -3.46
C ASP A 710 1.16 -97.97 -3.31
N ALA A 711 1.97 -97.84 -2.25
CA ALA A 711 2.84 -96.70 -2.00
C ALA A 711 4.18 -97.15 -1.38
N PRO A 712 5.34 -96.83 -1.98
CA PRO A 712 6.64 -97.08 -1.36
C PRO A 712 6.92 -96.07 -0.24
N ALA A 713 6.79 -96.56 0.99
CA ALA A 713 7.18 -95.99 2.29
C ALA A 713 7.94 -94.65 2.30
N PRO A 714 7.35 -93.56 2.86
CA PRO A 714 8.11 -92.54 3.53
C PRO A 714 8.54 -93.04 4.92
N THR A 715 9.84 -92.99 5.21
CA THR A 715 10.39 -93.24 6.54
C THR A 715 9.74 -92.30 7.57
N PRO A 716 9.24 -92.80 8.72
CA PRO A 716 8.59 -91.94 9.70
C PRO A 716 9.61 -90.95 10.30
N ALA A 717 9.34 -89.65 10.14
CA ALA A 717 10.05 -88.63 10.89
C ALA A 717 9.75 -88.81 12.39
N PRO A 718 10.75 -88.74 13.28
CA PRO A 718 10.53 -89.00 14.70
C PRO A 718 9.66 -87.92 15.33
N VAL A 719 8.70 -88.35 16.14
CA VAL A 719 8.00 -87.49 17.10
C VAL A 719 9.04 -86.98 18.09
N VAL A 720 9.27 -85.67 18.12
CA VAL A 720 10.20 -85.05 19.08
C VAL A 720 9.38 -84.46 20.22
N GLU A 721 9.50 -85.11 21.38
CA GLU A 721 9.04 -84.60 22.68
C GLU A 721 9.64 -83.21 22.94
N VAL A 722 8.87 -82.32 23.59
CA VAL A 722 9.34 -80.96 23.88
C VAL A 722 10.19 -80.99 25.14
N ASP A 723 11.49 -81.24 24.98
CA ASP A 723 12.46 -81.20 26.10
C ASP A 723 12.29 -79.93 26.94
N GLU A 724 12.28 -80.10 28.26
CA GLU A 724 12.34 -78.98 29.21
C GLU A 724 13.58 -78.10 28.99
N GLU A 725 14.69 -78.71 28.55
CA GLU A 725 15.94 -78.00 28.21
C GLU A 725 15.72 -77.00 27.08
N LYS A 726 15.01 -77.39 26.00
CA LYS A 726 14.66 -76.49 24.89
C LYS A 726 13.74 -75.35 25.35
N GLN A 727 12.92 -75.57 26.39
CA GLN A 727 12.10 -74.51 26.98
C GLN A 727 12.95 -73.53 27.81
N LYS A 728 13.79 -74.05 28.71
CA LYS A 728 14.74 -73.26 29.53
C LYS A 728 15.69 -72.44 28.64
N ASP A 729 16.14 -73.00 27.53
CA ASP A 729 17.01 -72.34 26.55
C ASP A 729 16.29 -71.22 25.76
N LEU A 730 15.03 -71.43 25.39
CA LEU A 730 14.19 -70.38 24.80
C LEU A 730 13.92 -69.24 25.80
N LEU A 731 13.71 -69.56 27.08
CA LEU A 731 13.54 -68.57 28.13
C LEU A 731 14.83 -67.76 28.36
N LYS A 732 16.00 -68.42 28.44
CA LYS A 732 17.32 -67.75 28.52
C LYS A 732 17.56 -66.80 27.34
N GLN A 733 17.21 -67.19 26.11
CA GLN A 733 17.30 -66.31 24.94
C GLN A 733 16.31 -65.14 25.05
N SER A 734 15.05 -65.37 25.46
CA SER A 734 14.10 -64.27 25.64
C SER A 734 14.56 -63.28 26.70
N LEU A 735 15.17 -63.73 27.80
CA LEU A 735 15.71 -62.85 28.83
C LEU A 735 16.82 -61.94 28.29
N PHE A 736 17.75 -62.48 27.49
CA PHE A 736 18.78 -61.67 26.83
C PHE A 736 18.16 -60.64 25.86
N ASP A 737 17.19 -61.06 25.05
CA ASP A 737 16.51 -60.18 24.09
C ASP A 737 15.73 -59.06 24.79
N ILE A 738 15.05 -59.36 25.90
CA ILE A 738 14.33 -58.36 26.72
C ILE A 738 15.33 -57.32 27.26
N PHE A 739 16.50 -57.74 27.77
CA PHE A 739 17.52 -56.79 28.21
C PHE A 739 18.09 -55.94 27.06
N VAL A 740 18.26 -56.49 25.84
CA VAL A 740 18.65 -55.70 24.66
C VAL A 740 17.57 -54.67 24.32
N LEU A 741 16.28 -55.04 24.35
CA LEU A 741 15.19 -54.09 24.10
C LEU A 741 15.04 -53.04 25.21
N GLN A 742 15.24 -53.40 26.48
CA GLN A 742 15.29 -52.41 27.56
C GLN A 742 16.38 -51.37 27.34
N GLN A 743 17.57 -51.75 26.87
CA GLN A 743 18.65 -50.80 26.57
C GLN A 743 18.33 -49.93 25.34
N ALA A 744 17.65 -50.49 24.33
CA ALA A 744 17.24 -49.75 23.14
C ALA A 744 16.08 -48.76 23.41
N LEU A 745 15.11 -49.15 24.24
CA LEU A 745 13.87 -48.42 24.52
C LEU A 745 13.91 -47.60 25.82
N ALA A 746 14.99 -47.67 26.59
CA ALA A 746 15.16 -46.83 27.78
C ALA A 746 15.04 -45.32 27.47
N SER A 747 14.19 -44.64 28.22
CA SER A 747 14.17 -43.18 28.33
C SER A 747 14.67 -42.77 29.72
N GLN A 748 15.38 -41.64 29.83
CA GLN A 748 16.00 -41.16 31.08
C GLN A 748 15.01 -40.59 32.12
N SER A 749 13.73 -40.98 32.07
CA SER A 749 12.66 -40.51 32.96
C SER A 749 11.82 -41.71 33.43
N ASP A 750 11.97 -42.07 34.71
CA ASP A 750 11.41 -43.31 35.30
C ASP A 750 9.89 -43.26 35.63
N ASP A 751 9.15 -42.24 35.18
CA ASP A 751 7.76 -41.95 35.63
C ASP A 751 6.64 -42.82 35.04
N LYS A 752 6.95 -43.89 34.27
CA LYS A 752 5.96 -44.86 33.77
C LYS A 752 6.37 -46.29 34.12
N GLU A 753 5.38 -47.13 34.43
CA GLU A 753 5.57 -48.58 34.60
C GLU A 753 6.20 -49.16 33.33
N ASN A 754 7.47 -49.59 33.42
CA ASN A 754 8.19 -50.12 32.28
C ASN A 754 7.77 -51.58 32.09
N LYS A 755 6.92 -51.87 31.11
CA LYS A 755 6.35 -53.22 30.93
C LYS A 755 7.43 -54.24 30.59
N LEU A 756 8.50 -53.84 29.90
CA LEU A 756 9.64 -54.73 29.67
C LEU A 756 10.48 -55.00 30.92
N LYS A 757 10.46 -54.14 31.96
CA LYS A 757 11.08 -54.45 33.26
C LYS A 757 10.27 -55.54 33.98
N ASN A 758 8.95 -55.35 34.09
CA ASN A 758 8.04 -56.32 34.70
C ASN A 758 8.09 -57.69 33.99
N LEU A 759 8.15 -57.69 32.65
CA LEU A 759 8.30 -58.91 31.84
C LEU A 759 9.65 -59.60 32.08
N ALA A 760 10.74 -58.85 32.27
CA ALA A 760 12.03 -59.44 32.64
C ALA A 760 11.95 -60.10 34.02
N ASP A 761 11.39 -59.42 35.03
CA ASP A 761 11.23 -59.98 36.37
C ASP A 761 10.34 -61.25 36.38
N GLU A 762 9.28 -61.28 35.55
CA GLU A 762 8.41 -62.46 35.39
C GLU A 762 9.12 -63.64 34.69
N VAL A 763 10.00 -63.36 33.71
CA VAL A 763 10.82 -64.38 33.04
C VAL A 763 11.97 -64.86 33.92
N GLU A 764 12.56 -63.97 34.72
CA GLU A 764 13.56 -64.33 35.74
C GLU A 764 12.97 -65.21 36.83
N ALA A 765 11.77 -64.93 37.33
CA ALA A 765 11.11 -65.78 38.32
C ALA A 765 10.87 -67.22 37.82
N LYS A 766 10.83 -67.43 36.51
CA LYS A 766 10.68 -68.74 35.83
C LYS A 766 12.04 -69.39 35.49
N LEU A 767 13.14 -68.64 35.60
CA LEU A 767 14.51 -69.03 35.31
C LEU A 767 15.35 -68.94 36.59
N ASP A 768 15.45 -70.05 37.33
CA ASP A 768 16.25 -70.17 38.56
C ASP A 768 17.77 -70.05 38.26
N LEU A 769 18.21 -68.82 37.98
CA LEU A 769 19.54 -68.45 37.50
C LEU A 769 20.38 -67.87 38.64
N GLU A 770 21.62 -68.33 38.78
CA GLU A 770 22.55 -67.77 39.76
C GLU A 770 22.81 -66.28 39.51
N GLY A 771 22.94 -65.50 40.58
CA GLY A 771 23.18 -64.04 40.51
C GLY A 771 24.46 -63.63 39.76
N ARG A 772 25.38 -64.57 39.49
CA ARG A 772 26.55 -64.37 38.62
C ARG A 772 26.19 -64.49 37.13
N GLU A 773 25.29 -65.40 36.78
CA GLU A 773 24.80 -65.60 35.41
C GLU A 773 23.91 -64.44 34.99
N LYS A 774 22.97 -64.02 35.85
CA LYS A 774 22.16 -62.80 35.64
C LYS A 774 23.02 -61.58 35.29
N LYS A 775 24.09 -61.32 36.05
CA LYS A 775 25.03 -60.22 35.77
C LYS A 775 25.76 -60.38 34.43
N ARG A 776 26.07 -61.61 33.98
CA ARG A 776 26.67 -61.86 32.66
C ARG A 776 25.69 -61.58 31.52
N VAL A 777 24.43 -62.01 31.63
CA VAL A 777 23.39 -61.74 30.63
C VAL A 777 23.12 -60.24 30.50
N VAL A 778 22.91 -59.53 31.62
CA VAL A 778 22.67 -58.07 31.63
C VAL A 778 23.86 -57.30 31.05
N ASN A 779 25.08 -57.61 31.47
CA ASN A 779 26.27 -56.93 30.95
C ASN A 779 26.50 -57.24 29.46
N GLY A 780 26.27 -58.49 29.03
CA GLY A 780 26.38 -58.90 27.63
C GLY A 780 25.38 -58.18 26.72
N ALA A 781 24.13 -58.05 27.15
CA ALA A 781 23.10 -57.29 26.44
C ALA A 781 23.45 -55.79 26.34
N ALA A 782 23.93 -55.19 27.44
CA ALA A 782 24.35 -53.79 27.46
C ALA A 782 25.61 -53.53 26.61
N GLU A 783 26.57 -54.45 26.59
CA GLU A 783 27.77 -54.34 25.74
C GLU A 783 27.43 -54.57 24.27
N TYR A 784 26.56 -55.53 23.96
CA TYR A 784 26.04 -55.73 22.60
C TYR A 784 25.35 -54.47 22.08
N TRP A 785 24.44 -53.87 22.87
CA TRP A 785 23.77 -52.62 22.48
C TRP A 785 24.78 -51.48 22.25
N LYS A 786 25.76 -51.29 23.13
CA LYS A 786 26.82 -50.27 22.96
C LYS A 786 27.64 -50.45 21.67
N ARG A 787 27.87 -51.70 21.23
CA ARG A 787 28.58 -52.00 19.98
C ARG A 787 27.71 -51.81 18.73
N CYS A 788 26.39 -51.97 18.86
CA CYS A 788 25.46 -52.02 17.73
C CYS A 788 24.49 -50.83 17.60
N SER A 789 24.37 -49.94 18.60
CA SER A 789 23.36 -48.87 18.63
C SER A 789 23.42 -47.96 17.40
N LEU A 790 24.63 -47.60 16.95
CA LEU A 790 24.87 -46.79 15.75
C LEU A 790 24.28 -47.38 14.46
N LEU A 791 24.08 -48.71 14.39
CA LEU A 791 23.43 -49.36 13.23
C LEU A 791 21.94 -49.03 13.12
N TYR A 792 21.30 -48.57 14.21
CA TYR A 792 19.88 -48.24 14.28
C TYR A 792 19.63 -46.72 14.24
N GLY A 793 20.68 -45.91 14.05
CA GLY A 793 20.59 -44.48 13.75
C GLY A 793 19.75 -43.67 14.74
N LEU A 794 18.52 -43.34 14.34
CA LEU A 794 17.56 -42.52 15.10
C LEU A 794 17.10 -43.15 16.45
N LEU A 795 17.38 -44.44 16.67
CA LEU A 795 17.08 -45.16 17.92
C LEU A 795 18.22 -45.11 18.95
N ALA A 796 19.43 -44.73 18.55
CA ALA A 796 20.67 -44.87 19.33
C ALA A 796 20.73 -44.01 20.61
#